data_AF-A0A7C6DT60-F1
#
_entry.id   AF-A0A7C6DT60-F1
#
_cell.length_a   1.000
_cell.length_b   1.000
_cell.length_c   1.000
_cell.angle_alpha   90.00
_cell.angle_beta   90.00
_cell.angle_gamma   90.00
#
_symmetry.space_group_name_H-M   'P 1'
#
loop_
_entity.id
_entity.type
_entity.pdbx_description
1 polymer ?
#
loop_
_entity_poly.entity_id
_entity_poly.type
_entity_poly.pdbx_seq_one_letter_code
_entity_poly.pdbx_strand_id
1 'polypeptide(L)'
;RLSQADLMGFTLPYKYGGLNCPNLVYTMATEIVSRADASLMNLFGLQGIAETIYAFADDSIRDAVLPRFARGEVTGAMVLTEPDAGSDLQAVRLRADQDAQGNWRLNGVKRFITNGCGEILLVLARSEPDISDGRGLSLFYTERNERVRVRHLEQKLGIHGSPTCELVFEDCPAKLVGERQRGLITYVLALMNGARVGIAAQSLGIGEAAFRLARTYAHTRQQFGGPIERLPAVAELVADMKIQVEAARALTYETSRLCDREINNLRVLEWSKDLDKEEEKQRKQAARAYKRLNAMLTPMSKYYASEMCCDVADRTIQVLGGSGYMKDYAAERYFRDARITTIYEGTSQLQIVAAVRGVSSGAFESWCAEREPRRYDDAELEELKARLIAAREEVSKAIQFVKTKSASYLDLSGRRLVDAATLLDLRVVATVQYPKGLGPLVPEVSSRLPAGAPIIEKLSMSCFGAPAFADEPFRRTSDWKPLFRGVEQIELSSDQPRMMRACAVRIALNTPGLRFLATPDNGDKPGHTDGQKTSTFLKRFGCQLAINASPFEPIHPVEGRPQQIEGLTISDGRIVSPARGREPVLVVSASNQVRIGRWPIEGIEAHQAVCGFEIVLDNGEVRGSPRDVHPRTGAGVSRDGQMLYFLIIDGRQKGYSEGATTGELGLWLKALGAWDGINLDGGGTSTLVIQHGDSARVVNRPIHGGIPGQERVSASHLGVFAPPVKPGE
;
A
#
# COMPACT_ATOMS: atom_id res chain seq x y z
N ARG A 1 38.39 -12.99 -7.86
CA ARG A 1 37.47 -13.56 -8.87
C ARG A 1 36.88 -12.49 -9.79
N LEU A 2 36.11 -11.50 -9.30
CA LEU A 2 35.60 -10.42 -10.16
C LEU A 2 36.72 -9.66 -10.90
N SER A 3 37.79 -9.27 -10.19
CA SER A 3 38.97 -8.64 -10.81
C SER A 3 39.71 -9.57 -11.78
N GLN A 4 39.78 -10.88 -11.49
CA GLN A 4 40.41 -11.87 -12.37
C GLN A 4 39.60 -12.13 -13.65
N ALA A 5 38.33 -11.76 -13.65
CA ALA A 5 37.43 -11.86 -14.79
C ALA A 5 37.24 -10.50 -15.49
N ASP A 6 38.03 -9.48 -15.12
CA ASP A 6 38.00 -8.12 -15.67
C ASP A 6 36.64 -7.42 -15.57
N LEU A 7 35.86 -7.74 -14.52
CA LEU A 7 34.51 -7.20 -14.33
C LEU A 7 34.44 -5.90 -13.49
N MET A 8 35.57 -5.42 -12.98
CA MET A 8 35.61 -4.25 -12.08
C MET A 8 35.61 -2.89 -12.81
N GLY A 9 35.83 -2.88 -14.11
CA GLY A 9 35.69 -1.71 -15.00
C GLY A 9 34.57 -1.89 -16.03
N PHE A 10 33.43 -2.43 -15.61
CA PHE A 10 32.35 -2.88 -16.48
C PHE A 10 31.83 -1.78 -17.43
N THR A 11 31.58 -0.58 -16.91
CA THR A 11 31.06 0.56 -17.69
C THR A 11 32.17 1.52 -18.13
N LEU A 12 33.40 1.36 -17.64
CA LEU A 12 34.51 2.25 -17.94
C LEU A 12 35.00 2.10 -19.39
N PRO A 13 35.46 3.18 -20.04
CA PRO A 13 36.04 3.11 -21.38
C PRO A 13 37.26 2.19 -21.48
N TYR A 14 37.48 1.61 -22.66
CA TYR A 14 38.66 0.79 -22.96
C TYR A 14 40.00 1.51 -22.68
N LYS A 15 40.06 2.85 -22.85
CA LYS A 15 41.25 3.66 -22.52
C LYS A 15 41.73 3.40 -21.08
N TYR A 16 40.82 3.16 -20.16
CA TYR A 16 41.12 2.93 -18.75
C TYR A 16 41.11 1.45 -18.38
N GLY A 17 41.11 0.54 -19.37
CA GLY A 17 41.07 -0.92 -19.14
C GLY A 17 39.68 -1.46 -18.79
N GLY A 18 38.61 -0.68 -19.00
CA GLY A 18 37.24 -1.15 -18.80
C GLY A 18 36.65 -1.88 -20.01
N LEU A 19 35.44 -2.39 -19.86
CA LEU A 19 34.71 -3.14 -20.90
C LEU A 19 33.81 -2.26 -21.78
N ASN A 20 33.66 -0.98 -21.41
CA ASN A 20 32.81 0.00 -22.10
C ASN A 20 31.39 -0.51 -22.37
N CYS A 21 30.85 -1.33 -21.46
CA CYS A 21 29.52 -1.92 -21.62
C CYS A 21 28.42 -0.87 -21.36
N PRO A 22 27.27 -0.95 -22.05
CA PRO A 22 26.11 -0.12 -21.73
C PRO A 22 25.60 -0.36 -20.30
N ASN A 23 25.01 0.67 -19.68
CA ASN A 23 24.48 0.54 -18.32
C ASN A 23 23.36 -0.49 -18.24
N LEU A 24 22.62 -0.74 -19.33
CA LEU A 24 21.63 -1.82 -19.38
C LEU A 24 22.25 -3.19 -19.07
N VAL A 25 23.40 -3.50 -19.67
CA VAL A 25 24.09 -4.77 -19.45
C VAL A 25 24.66 -4.83 -18.03
N TYR A 26 25.18 -3.70 -17.54
CA TYR A 26 25.65 -3.59 -16.16
C TYR A 26 24.51 -3.74 -15.13
N THR A 27 23.32 -3.23 -15.43
CA THR A 27 22.10 -3.39 -14.61
C THR A 27 21.69 -4.87 -14.53
N MET A 28 21.72 -5.60 -15.65
CA MET A 28 21.50 -7.05 -15.67
C MET A 28 22.54 -7.80 -14.83
N ALA A 29 23.81 -7.44 -14.95
CA ALA A 29 24.89 -8.02 -14.15
C ALA A 29 24.68 -7.73 -12.64
N THR A 30 24.26 -6.51 -12.30
CA THR A 30 23.99 -6.08 -10.92
C THR A 30 22.86 -6.89 -10.30
N GLU A 31 21.80 -7.18 -11.05
CA GLU A 31 20.74 -8.09 -10.61
C GLU A 31 21.30 -9.49 -10.33
N ILE A 32 22.10 -10.05 -11.24
CA ILE A 32 22.69 -11.39 -11.09
C ILE A 32 23.57 -11.48 -9.84
N VAL A 33 24.43 -10.48 -9.60
CA VAL A 33 25.29 -10.42 -8.42
C VAL A 33 24.46 -10.27 -7.15
N SER A 34 23.44 -9.41 -7.15
CA SER A 34 22.57 -9.18 -5.98
C SER A 34 21.76 -10.41 -5.60
N ARG A 35 21.35 -11.21 -6.60
CA ARG A 35 20.67 -12.48 -6.38
C ARG A 35 21.58 -13.50 -5.68
N ALA A 36 22.88 -13.44 -5.94
CA ALA A 36 23.86 -14.28 -5.26
C ALA A 36 24.16 -13.76 -3.85
N ASP A 37 24.52 -12.47 -3.73
CA ASP A 37 24.83 -11.84 -2.46
C ASP A 37 24.70 -10.31 -2.54
N ALA A 38 23.80 -9.75 -1.71
CA ALA A 38 23.53 -8.31 -1.67
C ALA A 38 24.71 -7.48 -1.14
N SER A 39 25.55 -8.05 -0.27
CA SER A 39 26.74 -7.36 0.25
C SER A 39 27.84 -7.28 -0.80
N LEU A 40 28.08 -8.38 -1.53
CA LEU A 40 29.01 -8.40 -2.65
C LEU A 40 28.57 -7.44 -3.74
N MET A 41 27.26 -7.32 -4.02
CA MET A 41 26.80 -6.34 -4.98
C MET A 41 27.22 -4.94 -4.57
N ASN A 42 27.19 -4.54 -3.29
CA ASN A 42 27.65 -3.20 -2.94
C ASN A 42 29.09 -2.95 -3.40
N LEU A 43 29.99 -3.94 -3.36
CA LEU A 43 31.35 -3.79 -3.89
C LEU A 43 31.37 -3.75 -5.43
N PHE A 44 30.60 -4.63 -6.09
CA PHE A 44 30.49 -4.65 -7.55
C PHE A 44 29.84 -3.37 -8.11
N GLY A 45 28.84 -2.85 -7.41
CA GLY A 45 27.96 -1.73 -7.73
C GLY A 45 28.64 -0.36 -7.60
N LEU A 46 29.72 -0.27 -6.83
CA LEU A 46 30.46 0.97 -6.57
C LEU A 46 31.21 1.55 -7.78
N GLN A 47 30.97 1.03 -8.99
CA GLN A 47 31.50 1.63 -10.23
C GLN A 47 31.02 3.06 -10.46
N GLY A 48 29.91 3.48 -9.84
CA GLY A 48 29.46 4.87 -9.86
C GLY A 48 30.53 5.88 -9.40
N ILE A 49 31.48 5.46 -8.55
CA ILE A 49 32.62 6.30 -8.14
C ILE A 49 33.55 6.54 -9.33
N ALA A 50 33.92 5.47 -10.04
CA ALA A 50 34.76 5.55 -11.21
C ALA A 50 34.06 6.33 -12.35
N GLU A 51 32.75 6.15 -12.51
CA GLU A 51 31.93 6.94 -13.46
C GLU A 51 31.92 8.43 -13.11
N THR A 52 31.83 8.77 -11.82
CA THR A 52 31.89 10.17 -11.36
C THR A 52 33.22 10.82 -11.70
N ILE A 53 34.32 10.10 -11.44
CA ILE A 53 35.67 10.55 -11.76
C ILE A 53 35.81 10.71 -13.28
N TYR A 54 35.35 9.73 -14.05
CA TYR A 54 35.38 9.79 -15.51
C TYR A 54 34.58 10.99 -16.04
N ALA A 55 33.39 11.25 -15.50
CA ALA A 55 32.54 12.34 -15.97
C ALA A 55 33.09 13.73 -15.61
N PHE A 56 33.63 13.92 -14.39
CA PHE A 56 33.82 15.27 -13.85
C PHE A 56 35.22 15.61 -13.36
N ALA A 57 36.07 14.63 -13.06
CA ALA A 57 37.42 14.93 -12.59
C ALA A 57 38.33 15.42 -13.73
N ASP A 58 39.45 16.06 -13.39
CA ASP A 58 40.47 16.37 -14.38
C ASP A 58 41.22 15.10 -14.86
N ASP A 59 41.96 15.23 -15.96
CA ASP A 59 42.69 14.11 -16.56
C ASP A 59 43.76 13.53 -15.62
N SER A 60 44.33 14.34 -14.71
CA SER A 60 45.31 13.85 -13.75
C SER A 60 44.72 12.87 -12.75
N ILE A 61 43.49 13.12 -12.27
CA ILE A 61 42.76 12.19 -11.40
C ILE A 61 42.27 10.99 -12.21
N ARG A 62 41.71 11.21 -13.42
CA ARG A 62 41.19 10.13 -14.27
C ARG A 62 42.26 9.11 -14.63
N ASP A 63 43.39 9.56 -15.18
CA ASP A 63 44.47 8.70 -15.66
C ASP A 63 45.15 7.96 -14.49
N ALA A 64 45.20 8.56 -13.29
CA ALA A 64 45.75 7.92 -12.10
C ALA A 64 44.82 6.86 -11.47
N VAL A 65 43.51 7.10 -11.48
CA VAL A 65 42.56 6.34 -10.64
C VAL A 65 41.78 5.30 -11.42
N LEU A 66 41.25 5.64 -12.60
CA LEU A 66 40.35 4.76 -13.35
C LEU A 66 40.98 3.42 -13.76
N PRO A 67 42.25 3.35 -14.18
CA PRO A 67 42.89 2.07 -14.48
C PRO A 67 43.00 1.14 -13.27
N ARG A 68 43.21 1.70 -12.06
CA ARG A 68 43.28 0.91 -10.81
C ARG A 68 41.91 0.32 -10.44
N PHE A 69 40.84 1.09 -10.66
CA PHE A 69 39.47 0.59 -10.50
C PHE A 69 39.17 -0.54 -11.49
N ALA A 70 39.50 -0.36 -12.77
CA ALA A 70 39.22 -1.35 -13.81
C ALA A 70 39.90 -2.70 -13.53
N ARG A 71 41.14 -2.67 -13.03
CA ARG A 71 41.90 -3.86 -12.59
C ARG A 71 41.45 -4.40 -11.23
N GLY A 72 40.57 -3.71 -10.51
CA GLY A 72 40.11 -4.08 -9.18
C GLY A 72 41.21 -4.02 -8.11
N GLU A 73 42.22 -3.17 -8.29
CA GLU A 73 43.31 -2.93 -7.32
C GLU A 73 42.86 -2.04 -6.16
N VAL A 74 41.85 -1.20 -6.42
CA VAL A 74 41.25 -0.30 -5.44
C VAL A 74 39.73 -0.42 -5.46
N THR A 75 39.14 -0.10 -4.32
CA THR A 75 37.71 0.18 -4.21
C THR A 75 37.53 1.64 -3.75
N GLY A 76 36.29 2.08 -3.61
CA GLY A 76 36.04 3.41 -3.08
C GLY A 76 34.74 3.56 -2.33
N ALA A 77 34.51 4.77 -1.83
CA ALA A 77 33.25 5.20 -1.28
C ALA A 77 32.80 6.56 -1.83
N MET A 78 31.48 6.69 -1.99
CA MET A 78 30.81 7.97 -2.12
C MET A 78 30.49 8.49 -0.70
N VAL A 79 31.07 9.62 -0.31
CA VAL A 79 31.11 10.13 1.05
C VAL A 79 30.27 11.40 1.18
N LEU A 80 28.96 11.23 1.32
CA LEU A 80 28.00 12.35 1.26
C LEU A 80 27.41 12.71 2.64
N THR A 81 26.84 11.72 3.32
CA THR A 81 25.93 11.93 4.44
C THR A 81 26.63 12.20 5.77
N GLU A 82 25.94 12.95 6.62
CA GLU A 82 26.36 13.31 7.99
C GLU A 82 25.26 12.92 8.99
N PRO A 83 25.54 12.86 10.30
CA PRO A 83 24.52 12.57 11.32
C PRO A 83 23.27 13.45 11.18
N ASP A 84 23.45 14.74 10.85
CA ASP A 84 22.37 15.72 10.69
C ASP A 84 22.01 16.01 9.21
N ALA A 85 22.67 15.36 8.25
CA ALA A 85 22.46 15.60 6.81
C ALA A 85 22.38 14.27 6.03
N GLY A 86 21.20 13.65 6.07
CA GLY A 86 20.83 12.48 5.27
C GLY A 86 20.04 12.88 4.02
N SER A 87 18.71 12.95 4.15
CA SER A 87 17.79 13.37 3.09
C SER A 87 18.03 14.81 2.61
N ASP A 88 18.48 15.70 3.51
CA ASP A 88 18.84 17.07 3.20
C ASP A 88 20.35 17.22 3.05
N LEU A 89 20.89 16.76 1.92
CA LEU A 89 22.33 16.87 1.62
C LEU A 89 22.81 18.32 1.55
N GLN A 90 21.92 19.30 1.39
CA GLN A 90 22.31 20.72 1.37
C GLN A 90 22.81 21.17 2.74
N ALA A 91 22.40 20.49 3.82
CA ALA A 91 22.79 20.80 5.19
C ALA A 91 24.19 20.30 5.58
N VAL A 92 24.93 19.63 4.69
CA VAL A 92 26.31 19.13 4.91
C VAL A 92 27.21 20.21 5.52
N ARG A 93 27.91 19.89 6.61
CA ARG A 93 28.76 20.84 7.37
C ARG A 93 30.24 20.51 7.34
N LEU A 94 30.63 19.32 6.92
CA LEU A 94 32.06 18.97 6.76
C LEU A 94 32.73 20.05 5.91
N ARG A 95 33.80 20.66 6.45
CA ARG A 95 34.46 21.81 5.85
C ARG A 95 35.56 21.37 4.89
N ALA A 96 35.68 22.11 3.80
CA ALA A 96 36.83 22.07 2.91
C ALA A 96 37.49 23.44 2.92
N ASP A 97 38.64 23.55 3.57
CA ASP A 97 39.41 24.79 3.67
C ASP A 97 40.54 24.76 2.62
N GLN A 98 40.76 25.86 1.91
CA GLN A 98 41.85 25.99 0.95
C GLN A 98 42.97 26.84 1.56
N ASP A 99 44.21 26.34 1.54
CA ASP A 99 45.38 27.12 1.97
C ASP A 99 45.81 28.14 0.90
N ALA A 100 46.76 29.01 1.27
CA ALA A 100 47.27 30.06 0.37
C ALA A 100 48.00 29.51 -0.87
N GLN A 101 48.42 28.24 -0.83
CA GLN A 101 49.08 27.53 -1.94
C GLN A 101 48.06 26.81 -2.83
N GLY A 102 46.77 26.86 -2.48
CA GLY A 102 45.68 26.26 -3.24
C GLY A 102 45.34 24.81 -2.85
N ASN A 103 45.95 24.24 -1.81
CA ASN A 103 45.66 22.88 -1.37
C ASN A 103 44.42 22.83 -0.49
N TRP A 104 43.62 21.78 -0.65
CA TRP A 104 42.38 21.59 0.12
C TRP A 104 42.59 20.66 1.31
N ARG A 105 41.94 21.01 2.43
CA ARG A 105 41.92 20.24 3.68
C ARG A 105 40.49 19.99 4.13
N LEU A 106 40.17 18.72 4.36
CA LEU A 106 38.85 18.27 4.82
C LEU A 106 38.83 18.08 6.33
N ASN A 107 37.80 18.63 6.98
CA ASN A 107 37.61 18.56 8.43
C ASN A 107 36.15 18.30 8.80
N GLY A 108 35.89 17.18 9.47
CA GLY A 108 34.55 16.84 9.94
C GLY A 108 34.29 15.34 10.04
N VAL A 109 33.02 14.98 10.18
CA VAL A 109 32.56 13.60 10.35
C VAL A 109 31.52 13.27 9.29
N LYS A 110 31.62 12.09 8.70
CA LYS A 110 30.67 11.53 7.74
C LYS A 110 30.15 10.21 8.27
N ARG A 111 28.89 9.88 7.98
CA ARG A 111 28.20 8.72 8.56
C ARG A 111 27.43 7.93 7.51
N PHE A 112 27.26 6.64 7.76
CA PHE A 112 26.58 5.68 6.88
C PHE A 112 27.28 5.49 5.53
N ILE A 113 28.61 5.52 5.54
CA ILE A 113 29.40 5.45 4.31
C ILE A 113 29.62 3.99 3.93
N THR A 114 28.88 3.54 2.90
CA THR A 114 29.06 2.22 2.29
C THR A 114 30.45 2.09 1.71
N ASN A 115 31.11 0.98 2.02
CA ASN A 115 32.52 0.72 1.70
C ASN A 115 33.46 1.86 2.14
N GLY A 116 33.11 2.54 3.23
CA GLY A 116 33.88 3.66 3.75
C GLY A 116 35.29 3.33 4.19
N CYS A 117 35.72 2.05 4.14
CA CYS A 117 37.10 1.61 4.32
C CYS A 117 37.92 1.57 3.02
N GLY A 118 37.31 1.77 1.85
CA GLY A 118 37.98 1.74 0.55
C GLY A 118 39.05 2.83 0.37
N GLU A 119 39.88 2.66 -0.65
CA GLU A 119 41.07 3.48 -0.89
C GLU A 119 40.70 4.84 -1.47
N ILE A 120 39.72 4.89 -2.37
CA ILE A 120 39.33 6.12 -3.08
C ILE A 120 38.05 6.71 -2.47
N LEU A 121 38.11 7.96 -2.00
CA LEU A 121 36.99 8.64 -1.36
C LEU A 121 36.57 9.88 -2.14
N LEU A 122 35.31 9.91 -2.58
CA LEU A 122 34.67 11.10 -3.14
C LEU A 122 33.82 11.78 -2.06
N VAL A 123 34.29 12.92 -1.56
CA VAL A 123 33.74 13.59 -0.38
C VAL A 123 33.00 14.85 -0.77
N LEU A 124 31.71 14.92 -0.43
CA LEU A 124 30.93 16.16 -0.52
C LEU A 124 31.20 17.01 0.72
N ALA A 125 31.72 18.21 0.51
CA ALA A 125 32.14 19.11 1.58
C ALA A 125 31.79 20.56 1.26
N ARG A 126 31.63 21.36 2.31
CA ARG A 126 31.34 22.79 2.21
C ARG A 126 32.63 23.57 1.95
N SER A 127 32.78 24.05 0.73
CA SER A 127 33.88 24.93 0.31
C SER A 127 33.53 26.41 0.44
N GLU A 128 32.24 26.73 0.57
CA GLU A 128 31.74 28.10 0.83
C GLU A 128 31.09 28.13 2.20
N PRO A 129 31.79 28.61 3.25
CA PRO A 129 31.22 28.62 4.60
C PRO A 129 29.98 29.52 4.71
N ASP A 130 29.90 30.57 3.89
CA ASP A 130 28.84 31.59 3.95
C ASP A 130 27.62 31.25 3.10
N ILE A 131 27.68 30.23 2.25
CA ILE A 131 26.56 29.78 1.43
C ILE A 131 26.02 28.51 2.05
N SER A 132 24.81 28.56 2.63
CA SER A 132 24.23 27.45 3.40
C SER A 132 23.56 26.37 2.55
N ASP A 133 23.11 26.70 1.33
CA ASP A 133 22.45 25.75 0.44
C ASP A 133 23.43 24.88 -0.38
N GLY A 134 22.89 24.07 -1.29
CA GLY A 134 23.69 23.15 -2.11
C GLY A 134 24.76 23.80 -2.99
N ARG A 135 24.70 25.12 -3.26
CA ARG A 135 25.74 25.85 -3.99
C ARG A 135 27.00 26.04 -3.14
N GLY A 136 26.90 25.93 -1.82
CA GLY A 136 28.07 26.00 -0.94
C GLY A 136 28.94 24.73 -0.95
N LEU A 137 28.52 23.69 -1.67
CA LEU A 137 29.13 22.37 -1.64
C LEU A 137 29.94 22.07 -2.90
N SER A 138 31.14 21.54 -2.69
CA SER A 138 32.04 21.04 -3.72
C SER A 138 32.32 19.55 -3.50
N LEU A 139 32.69 18.84 -4.58
CA LEU A 139 33.08 17.44 -4.52
C LEU A 139 34.60 17.34 -4.49
N PHE A 140 35.13 16.50 -3.61
CA PHE A 140 36.56 16.32 -3.40
C PHE A 140 36.97 14.87 -3.55
N TYR A 141 38.19 14.66 -4.03
CA TYR A 141 38.87 13.38 -4.10
C TYR A 141 39.94 13.32 -3.01
N THR A 142 39.98 12.21 -2.28
CA THR A 142 41.12 11.90 -1.39
C THR A 142 41.36 10.39 -1.38
N GLU A 143 42.64 9.99 -1.31
CA GLU A 143 43.00 8.60 -1.03
C GLU A 143 43.06 8.38 0.48
N ARG A 144 42.72 7.17 0.93
CA ARG A 144 42.90 6.75 2.32
C ARG A 144 44.30 7.10 2.80
N ASN A 145 44.36 7.81 3.92
CA ASN A 145 45.60 8.21 4.56
C ASN A 145 45.39 8.33 6.08
N GLU A 146 46.44 8.65 6.82
CA GLU A 146 46.44 8.79 8.29
C GLU A 146 45.47 9.86 8.83
N ARG A 147 45.06 10.82 8.01
CA ARG A 147 44.14 11.93 8.35
C ARG A 147 42.67 11.61 8.07
N VAL A 148 42.36 10.42 7.56
CA VAL A 148 40.98 9.94 7.39
C VAL A 148 40.81 8.52 7.91
N ARG A 149 40.22 8.41 9.10
CA ARG A 149 40.06 7.15 9.82
C ARG A 149 38.60 6.69 9.87
N VAL A 150 38.41 5.37 9.79
CA VAL A 150 37.14 4.73 10.14
C VAL A 150 37.04 4.73 11.66
N ARG A 151 36.08 5.47 12.22
CA ARG A 151 35.89 5.52 13.69
C ARG A 151 35.26 4.23 14.21
N HIS A 152 34.21 3.77 13.55
CA HIS A 152 33.57 2.49 13.81
C HIS A 152 32.77 2.01 12.60
N LEU A 153 32.41 0.73 12.62
CA LEU A 153 31.48 0.10 11.69
C LEU A 153 30.08 0.07 12.32
N GLU A 154 29.07 0.39 11.53
CA GLU A 154 27.67 0.35 11.94
C GLU A 154 27.18 -1.11 12.09
N GLN A 155 26.47 -1.39 13.19
CA GLN A 155 25.79 -2.65 13.42
C GLN A 155 24.42 -2.60 12.73
N LYS A 156 24.30 -3.32 11.61
CA LYS A 156 23.13 -3.24 10.71
C LYS A 156 22.20 -4.43 10.86
N LEU A 157 20.95 -4.25 10.43
CA LEU A 157 19.96 -5.32 10.31
C LEU A 157 20.38 -6.40 9.28
N GLY A 158 20.86 -5.99 8.11
CA GLY A 158 21.26 -6.86 7.01
C GLY A 158 22.54 -6.36 6.34
N ILE A 159 22.87 -6.95 5.19
CA ILE A 159 24.04 -6.67 4.35
C ILE A 159 25.35 -6.55 5.15
N HIS A 160 25.55 -7.48 6.08
CA HIS A 160 26.67 -7.41 7.04
C HIS A 160 28.04 -7.45 6.36
N GLY A 161 28.15 -8.11 5.20
CA GLY A 161 29.39 -8.17 4.43
C GLY A 161 29.77 -6.84 3.78
N SER A 162 28.84 -5.87 3.73
CA SER A 162 29.10 -4.51 3.27
C SER A 162 29.51 -3.64 4.45
N PRO A 163 30.79 -3.22 4.57
CA PRO A 163 31.20 -2.32 5.64
C PRO A 163 30.51 -0.97 5.49
N THR A 164 29.92 -0.48 6.57
CA THR A 164 29.25 0.84 6.63
C THR A 164 29.91 1.62 7.74
N CYS A 165 30.55 2.73 7.38
CA CYS A 165 31.52 3.39 8.25
C CYS A 165 31.03 4.76 8.70
N GLU A 166 31.39 5.13 9.93
CA GLU A 166 31.58 6.53 10.30
C GLU A 166 33.05 6.92 10.01
N LEU A 167 33.25 7.99 9.25
CA LEU A 167 34.56 8.50 8.87
C LEU A 167 34.83 9.83 9.56
N VAL A 168 36.05 9.98 10.06
CA VAL A 168 36.53 11.22 10.68
C VAL A 168 37.69 11.75 9.86
N PHE A 169 37.57 13.00 9.43
CA PHE A 169 38.57 13.74 8.66
C PHE A 169 39.21 14.80 9.56
N GLU A 170 40.54 14.74 9.70
CA GLU A 170 41.33 15.61 10.57
C GLU A 170 42.47 16.24 9.75
N ASP A 171 42.20 17.39 9.13
CA ASP A 171 43.13 18.09 8.23
C ASP A 171 43.55 17.21 7.03
N CYS A 172 42.57 16.48 6.47
CA CYS A 172 42.81 15.49 5.44
C CYS A 172 43.08 16.17 4.08
N PRO A 173 44.22 15.90 3.41
CA PRO A 173 44.49 16.45 2.09
C PRO A 173 43.46 15.97 1.08
N ALA A 174 43.02 16.85 0.20
CA ALA A 174 42.09 16.53 -0.87
C ALA A 174 42.36 17.33 -2.15
N LYS A 175 41.82 16.84 -3.26
CA LYS A 175 41.79 17.52 -4.56
C LYS A 175 40.36 17.83 -4.94
N LEU A 176 40.13 18.97 -5.56
CA LEU A 176 38.80 19.31 -6.09
C LEU A 176 38.47 18.39 -7.27
N VAL A 177 37.23 17.90 -7.32
CA VAL A 177 36.70 17.17 -8.49
C VAL A 177 35.82 18.13 -9.28
N GLY A 178 36.25 18.44 -10.50
CA GLY A 178 35.59 19.42 -11.36
C GLY A 178 35.75 20.84 -10.81
N GLU A 179 34.65 21.57 -10.76
CA GLU A 179 34.58 22.97 -10.39
C GLU A 179 34.02 23.17 -8.97
N ARG A 180 34.46 24.26 -8.34
CA ARG A 180 33.95 24.72 -7.05
C ARG A 180 32.45 25.01 -7.15
N GLN A 181 31.69 24.79 -6.06
CA GLN A 181 30.24 25.02 -5.96
C GLN A 181 29.36 24.11 -6.85
N ARG A 182 29.95 23.17 -7.59
CA ARG A 182 29.23 22.24 -8.48
C ARG A 182 28.99 20.85 -7.88
N GLY A 183 29.49 20.62 -6.66
CA GLY A 183 29.51 19.30 -6.03
C GLY A 183 28.11 18.68 -5.95
N LEU A 184 27.19 19.34 -5.24
CA LEU A 184 25.82 18.84 -5.12
C LEU A 184 25.00 19.13 -6.38
N ILE A 185 24.90 20.40 -6.79
CA ILE A 185 23.96 20.88 -7.83
C ILE A 185 24.22 20.32 -9.24
N THR A 186 25.40 19.75 -9.49
CA THR A 186 25.77 19.20 -10.80
C THR A 186 26.24 17.77 -10.66
N TYR A 187 27.30 17.50 -9.90
CA TYR A 187 27.97 16.20 -9.95
C TYR A 187 27.18 15.10 -9.24
N VAL A 188 26.79 15.30 -7.99
CA VAL A 188 25.97 14.31 -7.25
C VAL A 188 24.60 14.13 -7.93
N LEU A 189 23.96 15.23 -8.35
CA LEU A 189 22.65 15.15 -9.03
C LEU A 189 22.71 14.42 -10.39
N ALA A 190 23.80 14.54 -11.15
CA ALA A 190 23.95 13.86 -12.45
C ALA A 190 23.98 12.33 -12.32
N LEU A 191 24.38 11.81 -11.15
CA LEU A 191 24.56 10.37 -10.91
C LEU A 191 23.32 9.71 -10.30
N MET A 192 22.36 10.51 -9.83
CA MET A 192 21.18 9.99 -9.15
C MET A 192 20.38 9.00 -10.00
N ASN A 193 20.32 9.23 -11.31
CA ASN A 193 19.63 8.32 -12.23
C ASN A 193 20.28 6.93 -12.23
N GLY A 194 21.61 6.88 -12.36
CA GLY A 194 22.38 5.63 -12.31
C GLY A 194 22.28 4.93 -10.95
N ALA A 195 22.44 5.69 -9.86
CA ALA A 195 22.33 5.14 -8.50
C ALA A 195 20.94 4.53 -8.22
N ARG A 196 19.86 5.22 -8.62
CA ARG A 196 18.48 4.71 -8.49
C ARG A 196 18.27 3.41 -9.27
N VAL A 197 18.75 3.35 -10.51
CA VAL A 197 18.67 2.14 -11.35
C VAL A 197 19.50 1.00 -10.74
N GLY A 198 20.68 1.29 -10.19
CA GLY A 198 21.51 0.32 -9.48
C GLY A 198 20.80 -0.30 -8.26
N ILE A 199 20.16 0.52 -7.42
CA ILE A 199 19.37 0.01 -6.29
C ILE A 199 18.12 -0.76 -6.77
N ALA A 200 17.49 -0.34 -7.86
CA ALA A 200 16.39 -1.09 -8.45
C ALA A 200 16.85 -2.49 -8.89
N ALA A 201 18.01 -2.61 -9.55
CA ALA A 201 18.60 -3.88 -9.95
C ALA A 201 19.00 -4.75 -8.75
N GLN A 202 19.51 -4.13 -7.68
CA GLN A 202 19.79 -4.86 -6.45
C GLN A 202 18.52 -5.44 -5.82
N SER A 203 17.50 -4.60 -5.70
CA SER A 203 16.21 -4.99 -5.16
C SER A 203 15.63 -6.15 -5.95
N LEU A 204 15.75 -6.10 -7.27
CA LEU A 204 15.33 -7.15 -8.17
C LEU A 204 16.09 -8.48 -7.95
N GLY A 205 17.41 -8.41 -7.78
CA GLY A 205 18.20 -9.61 -7.51
C GLY A 205 17.86 -10.29 -6.18
N ILE A 206 17.71 -9.50 -5.11
CA ILE A 206 17.30 -10.00 -3.79
C ILE A 206 15.89 -10.60 -3.87
N GLY A 207 14.94 -9.89 -4.49
CA GLY A 207 13.57 -10.36 -4.68
C GLY A 207 13.49 -11.66 -5.49
N GLU A 208 14.24 -11.77 -6.59
CA GLU A 208 14.32 -12.99 -7.40
C GLU A 208 14.91 -14.17 -6.58
N ALA A 209 15.92 -13.93 -5.73
CA ALA A 209 16.48 -14.97 -4.86
C ALA A 209 15.45 -15.48 -3.84
N ALA A 210 14.74 -14.55 -3.20
CA ALA A 210 13.68 -14.87 -2.24
C ALA A 210 12.53 -15.65 -2.91
N PHE A 211 12.06 -15.17 -4.08
CA PHE A 211 11.05 -15.86 -4.87
C PHE A 211 11.46 -17.28 -5.25
N ARG A 212 12.70 -17.48 -5.72
CA ARG A 212 13.19 -18.83 -6.09
C ARG A 212 13.21 -19.78 -4.91
N LEU A 213 13.59 -19.28 -3.73
CA LEU A 213 13.54 -20.06 -2.49
C LEU A 213 12.10 -20.45 -2.17
N ALA A 214 11.16 -19.49 -2.16
CA ALA A 214 9.74 -19.75 -1.92
C ALA A 214 9.16 -20.76 -2.93
N ARG A 215 9.42 -20.57 -4.22
CA ARG A 215 8.94 -21.44 -5.30
C ARG A 215 9.45 -22.87 -5.14
N THR A 216 10.76 -23.02 -4.90
CA THR A 216 11.40 -24.33 -4.72
C THR A 216 10.87 -25.04 -3.49
N TYR A 217 10.74 -24.32 -2.38
CA TYR A 217 10.18 -24.87 -1.15
C TYR A 217 8.71 -25.29 -1.34
N ALA A 218 7.89 -24.45 -1.98
CA ALA A 218 6.49 -24.76 -2.24
C ALA A 218 6.30 -26.00 -3.11
N HIS A 219 7.18 -26.20 -4.10
CA HIS A 219 7.15 -27.37 -4.98
C HIS A 219 7.60 -28.67 -4.27
N THR A 220 8.50 -28.58 -3.30
CA THR A 220 9.12 -29.75 -2.67
C THR A 220 8.46 -30.15 -1.34
N ARG A 221 7.89 -29.19 -0.61
CA ARG A 221 7.29 -29.41 0.72
C ARG A 221 5.96 -30.18 0.62
N GLN A 222 5.89 -31.35 1.26
CA GLN A 222 4.71 -32.20 1.31
C GLN A 222 3.83 -31.90 2.53
N GLN A 223 2.58 -31.46 2.32
CA GLN A 223 1.53 -31.36 3.34
C GLN A 223 0.15 -31.62 2.71
N PHE A 224 -0.81 -32.12 3.49
CA PHE A 224 -2.18 -32.40 3.01
C PHE A 224 -2.21 -33.31 1.76
N GLY A 225 -1.30 -34.30 1.71
CA GLY A 225 -1.27 -35.30 0.63
C GLY A 225 -0.58 -34.86 -0.67
N GLY A 226 0.14 -33.72 -0.68
CA GLY A 226 0.96 -33.34 -1.82
C GLY A 226 1.85 -32.11 -1.60
N PRO A 227 2.55 -31.64 -2.66
CA PRO A 227 3.26 -30.37 -2.64
C PRO A 227 2.36 -29.20 -2.23
N ILE A 228 2.84 -28.32 -1.34
CA ILE A 228 2.05 -27.16 -0.88
C ILE A 228 1.73 -26.16 -1.99
N GLU A 229 2.49 -26.14 -3.10
CA GLU A 229 2.14 -25.37 -4.31
C GLU A 229 0.76 -25.71 -4.88
N ARG A 230 0.17 -26.87 -4.55
CA ARG A 230 -1.18 -27.26 -4.99
C ARG A 230 -2.27 -26.61 -4.16
N LEU A 231 -1.93 -26.02 -3.01
CA LEU A 231 -2.86 -25.28 -2.18
C LEU A 231 -3.11 -23.92 -2.84
N PRO A 232 -4.37 -23.56 -3.19
CA PRO A 232 -4.65 -22.32 -3.92
C PRO A 232 -4.06 -21.06 -3.26
N ALA A 233 -4.12 -20.96 -1.92
CA ALA A 233 -3.57 -19.83 -1.18
C ALA A 233 -2.04 -19.70 -1.30
N VAL A 234 -1.31 -20.81 -1.44
CA VAL A 234 0.15 -20.78 -1.66
C VAL A 234 0.46 -20.52 -3.14
N ALA A 235 -0.32 -21.11 -4.05
CA ALA A 235 -0.17 -20.89 -5.48
C ALA A 235 -0.33 -19.41 -5.85
N GLU A 236 -1.35 -18.74 -5.30
CA GLU A 236 -1.61 -17.31 -5.48
C GLU A 236 -0.44 -16.47 -4.96
N LEU A 237 0.03 -16.72 -3.73
CA LEU A 237 1.19 -16.01 -3.17
C LEU A 237 2.43 -16.10 -4.09
N VAL A 238 2.77 -17.31 -4.53
CA VAL A 238 3.96 -17.54 -5.37
C VAL A 238 3.78 -16.96 -6.78
N ALA A 239 2.57 -17.02 -7.35
CA ALA A 239 2.27 -16.41 -8.65
C ALA A 239 2.39 -14.89 -8.60
N ASP A 240 1.81 -14.25 -7.58
CA ASP A 240 1.92 -12.80 -7.37
C ASP A 240 3.37 -12.35 -7.25
N MET A 241 4.17 -13.06 -6.44
CA MET A 241 5.60 -12.77 -6.29
C MET A 241 6.31 -12.81 -7.65
N LYS A 242 6.00 -13.79 -8.50
CA LYS A 242 6.59 -13.88 -9.84
C LYS A 242 6.19 -12.71 -10.72
N ILE A 243 4.91 -12.35 -10.71
CA ILE A 243 4.38 -11.23 -11.49
C ILE A 243 5.07 -9.92 -11.10
N GLN A 244 5.19 -9.65 -9.80
CA GLN A 244 5.85 -8.44 -9.31
C GLN A 244 7.34 -8.38 -9.68
N VAL A 245 8.05 -9.51 -9.59
CA VAL A 245 9.46 -9.58 -9.96
C VAL A 245 9.66 -9.34 -11.46
N GLU A 246 8.84 -9.94 -12.33
CA GLU A 246 8.93 -9.68 -13.78
C GLU A 246 8.55 -8.24 -14.14
N ALA A 247 7.53 -7.69 -13.48
CA ALA A 247 7.15 -6.30 -13.66
C ALA A 247 8.33 -5.37 -13.29
N ALA A 248 8.93 -5.58 -12.11
CA ALA A 248 10.07 -4.78 -11.66
C ALA A 248 11.26 -4.89 -12.64
N ARG A 249 11.55 -6.09 -13.16
CA ARG A 249 12.59 -6.31 -14.16
C ARG A 249 12.34 -5.51 -15.43
N ALA A 250 11.12 -5.59 -15.96
CA ALA A 250 10.71 -4.88 -17.17
C ALA A 250 10.91 -3.36 -17.01
N LEU A 251 10.43 -2.78 -15.90
CA LEU A 251 10.57 -1.36 -15.61
C LEU A 251 12.04 -0.95 -15.42
N THR A 252 12.80 -1.69 -14.60
CA THR A 252 14.21 -1.37 -14.33
C THR A 252 15.06 -1.42 -15.60
N TYR A 253 14.87 -2.43 -16.45
CA TYR A 253 15.64 -2.56 -17.68
C TYR A 253 15.24 -1.50 -18.71
N GLU A 254 13.95 -1.22 -18.87
CA GLU A 254 13.50 -0.15 -19.78
C GLU A 254 14.00 1.23 -19.32
N THR A 255 13.97 1.49 -18.02
CA THR A 255 14.52 2.70 -17.41
C THR A 255 16.03 2.82 -17.66
N SER A 256 16.79 1.73 -17.47
CA SER A 256 18.22 1.72 -17.76
C SER A 256 18.51 1.97 -19.24
N ARG A 257 17.72 1.38 -20.15
CA ARG A 257 17.84 1.59 -21.59
C ARG A 257 17.60 3.06 -21.97
N LEU A 258 16.66 3.74 -21.34
CA LEU A 258 16.45 5.18 -21.57
C LEU A 258 17.56 6.04 -21.00
N CYS A 259 18.12 5.68 -19.85
CA CYS A 259 19.32 6.34 -19.32
C CYS A 259 20.48 6.23 -20.31
N ASP A 260 20.71 5.05 -20.88
CA ASP A 260 21.73 4.85 -21.92
C ASP A 260 21.46 5.69 -23.18
N ARG A 261 20.19 5.79 -23.62
CA ARG A 261 19.82 6.62 -24.77
C ARG A 261 20.06 8.10 -24.51
N GLU A 262 19.76 8.59 -23.32
CA GLU A 262 20.06 9.98 -22.93
C GLU A 262 21.56 10.24 -22.96
N ILE A 263 22.34 9.40 -22.26
CA ILE A 263 23.79 9.53 -22.15
C ILE A 263 24.45 9.48 -23.53
N ASN A 264 24.07 8.50 -24.36
CA ASN A 264 24.60 8.39 -25.71
C ASN A 264 24.26 9.63 -26.56
N ASN A 265 23.01 10.09 -26.52
CA ASN A 265 22.59 11.27 -27.28
C ASN A 265 23.34 12.55 -26.84
N LEU A 266 23.56 12.72 -25.54
CA LEU A 266 24.35 13.83 -25.01
C LEU A 266 25.82 13.74 -25.43
N ARG A 267 26.44 12.55 -25.39
CA ARG A 267 27.81 12.35 -25.88
C ARG A 267 27.96 12.68 -27.36
N VAL A 268 26.99 12.32 -28.20
CA VAL A 268 27.01 12.68 -29.62
C VAL A 268 26.93 14.20 -29.80
N LEU A 269 26.06 14.88 -29.05
CA LEU A 269 25.98 16.35 -29.07
C LEU A 269 27.27 17.03 -28.59
N GLU A 270 28.00 16.40 -27.67
CA GLU A 270 29.24 16.94 -27.11
C GLU A 270 30.45 16.70 -28.03
N TRP A 271 30.58 15.50 -28.60
CA TRP A 271 31.80 15.07 -29.30
C TRP A 271 31.75 15.24 -30.81
N SER A 272 30.57 15.28 -31.42
CA SER A 272 30.44 15.43 -32.87
C SER A 272 30.59 16.89 -33.27
N LYS A 273 31.69 17.21 -33.95
CA LYS A 273 32.03 18.58 -34.37
C LYS A 273 31.29 19.05 -35.62
N ASP A 274 30.78 18.11 -36.42
CA ASP A 274 30.19 18.37 -37.75
C ASP A 274 28.75 17.84 -37.87
N LEU A 275 27.94 17.96 -36.81
CA LEU A 275 26.51 17.61 -36.89
C LEU A 275 25.79 18.57 -37.83
N ASP A 276 24.97 18.01 -38.73
CA ASP A 276 24.02 18.82 -39.48
C ASP A 276 23.08 19.59 -38.53
N LYS A 277 22.69 20.82 -38.91
CA LYS A 277 21.88 21.69 -38.04
C LYS A 277 20.52 21.08 -37.70
N GLU A 278 19.89 20.35 -38.62
CA GLU A 278 18.63 19.69 -38.32
C GLU A 278 18.85 18.46 -37.43
N GLU A 279 19.93 17.70 -37.63
CA GLU A 279 20.28 16.60 -36.71
C GLU A 279 20.57 17.12 -35.29
N GLU A 280 21.36 18.19 -35.16
CA GLU A 280 21.68 18.81 -33.87
C GLU A 280 20.40 19.27 -33.15
N LYS A 281 19.48 19.90 -33.88
CA LYS A 281 18.17 20.32 -33.36
C LYS A 281 17.32 19.13 -32.89
N GLN A 282 17.23 18.07 -33.69
CA GLN A 282 16.52 16.85 -33.32
C GLN A 282 17.11 16.20 -32.06
N ARG A 283 18.43 16.12 -31.98
CA ARG A 283 19.13 15.56 -30.80
C ARG A 283 18.93 16.42 -29.55
N LYS A 284 18.93 17.75 -29.67
CA LYS A 284 18.60 18.65 -28.55
C LYS A 284 17.16 18.46 -28.07
N GLN A 285 16.21 18.24 -28.98
CA GLN A 285 14.84 17.92 -28.63
C GLN A 285 14.73 16.55 -27.94
N ALA A 286 15.42 15.54 -28.47
CA ALA A 286 15.49 14.21 -27.87
C ALA A 286 16.10 14.24 -26.47
N ALA A 287 17.19 14.99 -26.26
CA ALA A 287 17.80 15.16 -24.94
C ALA A 287 16.80 15.70 -23.90
N ARG A 288 16.01 16.72 -24.27
CA ARG A 288 14.96 17.27 -23.38
C ARG A 288 13.83 16.27 -23.13
N ALA A 289 13.50 15.42 -24.10
CA ALA A 289 12.51 14.36 -23.92
C ALA A 289 13.03 13.27 -22.97
N TYR A 290 14.22 12.74 -23.22
CA TYR A 290 14.84 11.72 -22.37
C TYR A 290 15.05 12.20 -20.94
N LYS A 291 15.54 13.44 -20.75
CA LYS A 291 15.69 14.03 -19.42
C LYS A 291 14.39 14.03 -18.62
N ARG A 292 13.27 14.40 -19.26
CA ARG A 292 11.93 14.41 -18.64
C ARG A 292 11.47 12.99 -18.30
N LEU A 293 11.71 12.03 -19.19
CA LEU A 293 11.38 10.63 -18.94
C LEU A 293 12.21 10.03 -17.81
N ASN A 294 13.53 10.25 -17.78
CA ASN A 294 14.41 9.72 -16.75
C ASN A 294 14.13 10.35 -15.37
N ALA A 295 13.73 11.62 -15.31
CA ALA A 295 13.27 12.26 -14.07
C ALA A 295 12.01 11.61 -13.48
N MET A 296 11.20 10.95 -14.31
CA MET A 296 10.00 10.21 -13.90
C MET A 296 10.33 8.74 -13.61
N LEU A 297 10.98 8.05 -14.55
CA LEU A 297 11.14 6.59 -14.55
C LEU A 297 12.20 6.10 -13.57
N THR A 298 13.31 6.82 -13.39
CA THR A 298 14.35 6.39 -12.44
C THR A 298 13.87 6.34 -10.99
N PRO A 299 13.16 7.36 -10.45
CA PRO A 299 12.59 7.23 -9.10
C PRO A 299 11.45 6.22 -9.04
N MET A 300 10.60 6.11 -10.07
CA MET A 300 9.55 5.07 -10.12
C MET A 300 10.12 3.66 -10.07
N SER A 301 11.18 3.40 -10.85
CA SER A 301 11.86 2.10 -10.89
C SER A 301 12.45 1.74 -9.53
N LYS A 302 13.22 2.65 -8.92
CA LYS A 302 13.79 2.41 -7.58
C LYS A 302 12.71 2.19 -6.53
N TYR A 303 11.68 3.02 -6.54
CA TYR A 303 10.55 2.91 -5.60
C TYR A 303 9.85 1.55 -5.74
N TYR A 304 9.40 1.19 -6.93
CA TYR A 304 8.66 -0.05 -7.15
C TYR A 304 9.52 -1.29 -6.86
N ALA A 305 10.75 -1.34 -7.38
CA ALA A 305 11.61 -2.50 -7.20
C ALA A 305 11.97 -2.72 -5.72
N SER A 306 12.25 -1.66 -4.96
CA SER A 306 12.60 -1.79 -3.53
C SER A 306 11.41 -2.19 -2.64
N GLU A 307 10.21 -1.66 -2.91
CA GLU A 307 8.99 -2.08 -2.20
C GLU A 307 8.60 -3.52 -2.55
N MET A 308 8.68 -3.89 -3.85
CA MET A 308 8.48 -5.26 -4.32
C MET A 308 9.44 -6.23 -3.63
N CYS A 309 10.72 -5.86 -3.54
CA CYS A 309 11.73 -6.69 -2.89
C CYS A 309 11.37 -6.98 -1.42
N CYS A 310 10.87 -5.99 -0.70
CA CYS A 310 10.40 -6.17 0.68
C CYS A 310 9.17 -7.10 0.77
N ASP A 311 8.15 -6.88 -0.07
CA ASP A 311 6.94 -7.72 -0.10
C ASP A 311 7.27 -9.18 -0.45
N VAL A 312 8.07 -9.40 -1.49
CA VAL A 312 8.49 -10.74 -1.92
C VAL A 312 9.35 -11.43 -0.85
N ALA A 313 10.28 -10.71 -0.20
CA ALA A 313 11.08 -11.29 0.87
C ALA A 313 10.25 -11.66 2.11
N ASP A 314 9.26 -10.83 2.47
CA ASP A 314 8.31 -11.12 3.55
C ASP A 314 7.42 -12.33 3.23
N ARG A 315 6.79 -12.34 2.05
CA ARG A 315 5.97 -13.48 1.58
C ARG A 315 6.77 -14.77 1.47
N THR A 316 8.07 -14.69 1.20
CA THR A 316 8.95 -15.87 1.20
C THR A 316 8.98 -16.54 2.57
N ILE A 317 9.08 -15.76 3.66
CA ILE A 317 8.99 -16.29 5.03
C ILE A 317 7.62 -16.96 5.23
N GLN A 318 6.54 -16.31 4.78
CA GLN A 318 5.18 -16.84 4.90
C GLN A 318 5.00 -18.18 4.16
N VAL A 319 5.54 -18.31 2.95
CA VAL A 319 5.49 -19.57 2.15
C VAL A 319 6.24 -20.70 2.83
N LEU A 320 7.37 -20.40 3.49
CA LEU A 320 8.15 -21.38 4.24
C LEU A 320 7.52 -21.73 5.61
N GLY A 321 6.57 -20.92 6.10
CA GLY A 321 5.94 -21.07 7.41
C GLY A 321 6.96 -20.93 8.54
N GLY A 322 6.85 -21.77 9.57
CA GLY A 322 7.78 -21.75 10.71
C GLY A 322 9.25 -21.92 10.31
N SER A 323 9.54 -22.66 9.24
CA SER A 323 10.91 -22.82 8.72
C SER A 323 11.48 -21.53 8.13
N GLY A 324 10.62 -20.64 7.62
CA GLY A 324 11.03 -19.33 7.10
C GLY A 324 11.49 -18.38 8.19
N TYR A 325 11.06 -18.61 9.43
CA TYR A 325 11.47 -17.83 10.61
C TYR A 325 12.80 -18.30 11.23
N MET A 326 13.32 -19.45 10.78
CA MET A 326 14.59 -20.02 11.25
C MET A 326 15.76 -19.61 10.36
N LYS A 327 16.97 -19.60 10.93
CA LYS A 327 18.21 -19.27 10.19
C LYS A 327 18.73 -20.38 9.28
N ASP A 328 18.08 -21.54 9.26
CA ASP A 328 18.45 -22.67 8.40
C ASP A 328 18.21 -22.37 6.92
N TYR A 329 17.27 -21.46 6.63
CA TYR A 329 16.97 -20.97 5.28
C TYR A 329 17.42 -19.52 5.14
N ALA A 330 17.82 -19.14 3.92
CA ALA A 330 18.21 -17.77 3.62
C ALA A 330 17.04 -16.75 3.62
N ALA A 331 15.81 -17.18 3.90
CA ALA A 331 14.61 -16.33 3.88
C ALA A 331 14.74 -15.13 4.82
N GLU A 332 15.17 -15.35 6.06
CA GLU A 332 15.36 -14.27 7.04
C GLU A 332 16.46 -13.28 6.60
N ARG A 333 17.53 -13.79 5.97
CA ARG A 333 18.59 -12.95 5.40
C ARG A 333 18.05 -12.08 4.27
N TYR A 334 17.28 -12.64 3.35
CA TYR A 334 16.70 -11.86 2.25
C TYR A 334 15.76 -10.77 2.77
N PHE A 335 14.96 -11.05 3.81
CA PHE A 335 14.11 -10.04 4.44
C PHE A 335 14.93 -8.89 5.05
N ARG A 336 16.00 -9.22 5.79
CA ARG A 336 16.90 -8.22 6.39
C ARG A 336 17.64 -7.39 5.35
N ASP A 337 18.12 -8.04 4.28
CA ASP A 337 18.85 -7.40 3.19
C ASP A 337 17.92 -6.56 2.30
N ALA A 338 16.67 -6.97 2.08
CA ALA A 338 15.70 -6.22 1.30
C ALA A 338 15.39 -4.86 1.93
N ARG A 339 15.30 -4.80 3.27
CA ARG A 339 14.83 -3.61 4.00
C ARG A 339 15.63 -2.34 3.66
N ILE A 340 16.95 -2.45 3.51
CA ILE A 340 17.81 -1.29 3.26
C ILE A 340 17.54 -0.64 1.89
N THR A 341 17.05 -1.41 0.92
CA THR A 341 16.83 -0.93 -0.45
C THR A 341 15.78 0.19 -0.53
N THR A 342 14.81 0.21 0.38
CA THR A 342 13.79 1.27 0.48
C THR A 342 14.28 2.52 1.23
N ILE A 343 15.49 2.48 1.80
CA ILE A 343 16.01 3.51 2.72
C ILE A 343 17.14 4.31 2.07
N TYR A 344 18.23 3.65 1.68
CA TYR A 344 19.39 4.35 1.12
C TYR A 344 19.15 4.82 -0.33
N GLU A 345 20.06 5.67 -0.82
CA GLU A 345 19.92 6.33 -2.14
C GLU A 345 18.56 7.02 -2.32
N GLY A 346 18.06 7.59 -1.21
CA GLY A 346 16.76 8.22 -1.10
C GLY A 346 15.64 7.25 -0.74
N THR A 347 14.91 7.55 0.32
CA THR A 347 13.80 6.74 0.81
C THR A 347 12.69 6.59 -0.24
N SER A 348 11.83 5.59 -0.11
CA SER A 348 10.63 5.43 -0.95
C SER A 348 9.79 6.71 -1.03
N GLN A 349 9.67 7.45 0.08
CA GLN A 349 8.96 8.73 0.13
C GLN A 349 9.66 9.81 -0.71
N LEU A 350 11.00 9.89 -0.65
CA LEU A 350 11.74 10.82 -1.51
C LEU A 350 11.65 10.45 -2.99
N GLN A 351 11.60 9.15 -3.31
CA GLN A 351 11.39 8.73 -4.70
C GLN A 351 10.00 9.12 -5.21
N ILE A 352 8.96 8.98 -4.39
CA ILE A 352 7.61 9.45 -4.73
C ILE A 352 7.62 10.96 -5.01
N VAL A 353 8.24 11.76 -4.14
CA VAL A 353 8.36 13.22 -4.34
C VAL A 353 9.16 13.55 -5.61
N ALA A 354 10.20 12.78 -5.92
CA ALA A 354 10.97 12.95 -7.16
C ALA A 354 10.14 12.60 -8.41
N ALA A 355 9.36 11.52 -8.37
CA ALA A 355 8.59 11.01 -9.50
C ALA A 355 7.32 11.84 -9.79
N VAL A 356 6.62 12.31 -8.76
CA VAL A 356 5.26 12.89 -8.91
C VAL A 356 5.23 14.09 -9.87
N ARG A 357 6.29 14.90 -9.87
CA ARG A 357 6.40 16.03 -10.81
C ARG A 357 6.55 15.54 -12.24
N GLY A 358 7.36 14.52 -12.48
CA GLY A 358 7.48 13.86 -13.78
C GLY A 358 6.14 13.30 -14.25
N VAL A 359 5.47 12.53 -13.39
CA VAL A 359 4.15 11.93 -13.66
C VAL A 359 3.12 13.00 -14.02
N SER A 360 3.07 14.10 -13.28
CA SER A 360 2.09 15.15 -13.50
C SER A 360 2.45 16.12 -14.64
N SER A 361 3.65 16.07 -15.22
CA SER A 361 4.12 17.09 -16.17
C SER A 361 3.70 16.88 -17.64
N GLY A 362 2.96 15.81 -17.97
CA GLY A 362 2.71 15.41 -19.37
C GLY A 362 3.68 14.34 -19.89
N ALA A 363 4.76 14.06 -19.14
CA ALA A 363 5.76 13.06 -19.52
C ALA A 363 5.16 11.64 -19.47
N PHE A 364 4.34 11.35 -18.47
CA PHE A 364 3.64 10.07 -18.33
C PHE A 364 2.67 9.81 -19.50
N GLU A 365 1.86 10.81 -19.83
CA GLU A 365 0.88 10.73 -20.91
C GLU A 365 1.57 10.51 -22.26
N SER A 366 2.65 11.25 -22.52
CA SER A 366 3.45 11.12 -23.74
C SER A 366 4.13 9.74 -23.83
N TRP A 367 4.67 9.26 -22.71
CA TRP A 367 5.34 7.97 -22.60
C TRP A 367 4.40 6.80 -22.94
N CYS A 368 3.18 6.84 -22.42
CA CYS A 368 2.16 5.85 -22.74
C CYS A 368 1.71 5.98 -24.20
N ALA A 369 1.37 7.19 -24.64
CA ALA A 369 0.83 7.46 -25.99
C ALA A 369 1.76 6.98 -27.12
N GLU A 370 3.07 7.07 -26.94
CA GLU A 370 4.05 6.57 -27.92
C GLU A 370 3.94 5.05 -28.18
N ARG A 371 3.43 4.30 -27.19
CA ARG A 371 3.38 2.82 -27.21
C ARG A 371 2.00 2.27 -27.58
N GLU A 372 0.94 3.09 -27.50
CA GLU A 372 -0.44 2.72 -27.83
C GLU A 372 -0.65 2.22 -29.28
N PRO A 373 0.04 2.76 -30.31
CA PRO A 373 -0.16 2.32 -31.70
C PRO A 373 0.29 0.88 -31.97
N ARG A 374 1.05 0.26 -31.07
CA ARG A 374 1.54 -1.11 -31.24
C ARG A 374 0.37 -2.09 -31.34
N ARG A 375 0.43 -3.02 -32.29
CA ARG A 375 -0.54 -4.11 -32.47
C ARG A 375 0.05 -5.43 -31.99
N TYR A 376 -0.80 -6.24 -31.37
CA TYR A 376 -0.55 -7.61 -30.99
C TYR A 376 -1.46 -8.53 -31.81
N ASP A 377 -0.91 -9.64 -32.31
CA ASP A 377 -1.69 -10.64 -33.04
C ASP A 377 -2.55 -11.50 -32.10
N ASP A 378 -2.26 -11.45 -30.80
CA ASP A 378 -3.00 -12.15 -29.74
C ASP A 378 -4.17 -11.28 -29.25
N ALA A 379 -5.38 -11.86 -29.28
CA ALA A 379 -6.61 -11.16 -28.93
C ALA A 379 -6.67 -10.74 -27.45
N GLU A 380 -6.13 -11.57 -26.54
CA GLU A 380 -6.11 -11.26 -25.11
C GLU A 380 -5.17 -10.08 -24.83
N LEU A 381 -4.04 -9.99 -25.55
CA LEU A 381 -3.11 -8.87 -25.43
C LEU A 381 -3.67 -7.57 -26.00
N GLU A 382 -4.42 -7.62 -27.11
CA GLU A 382 -5.11 -6.45 -27.63
C GLU A 382 -6.20 -5.96 -26.66
N GLU A 383 -6.95 -6.87 -26.04
CA GLU A 383 -7.93 -6.52 -25.01
C GLU A 383 -7.26 -5.89 -23.78
N LEU A 384 -6.17 -6.48 -23.29
CA LEU A 384 -5.38 -5.93 -22.20
C LEU A 384 -4.85 -4.53 -22.54
N LYS A 385 -4.32 -4.33 -23.75
CA LYS A 385 -3.87 -3.01 -24.22
C LYS A 385 -5.01 -1.99 -24.20
N ALA A 386 -6.20 -2.36 -24.68
CA ALA A 386 -7.37 -1.46 -24.66
C ALA A 386 -7.73 -1.04 -23.22
N ARG A 387 -7.67 -1.98 -22.27
CA ARG A 387 -7.89 -1.68 -20.84
C ARG A 387 -6.80 -0.77 -20.26
N LEU A 388 -5.55 -0.90 -20.69
CA LEU A 388 -4.46 -0.01 -20.28
C LEU A 388 -4.64 1.42 -20.82
N ILE A 389 -5.10 1.57 -22.06
CA ILE A 389 -5.40 2.87 -22.66
C ILE A 389 -6.51 3.57 -21.86
N ALA A 390 -7.60 2.86 -21.56
CA ALA A 390 -8.68 3.38 -20.73
C ALA A 390 -8.17 3.80 -19.34
N ALA A 391 -7.39 2.94 -18.67
CA ALA A 391 -6.85 3.25 -17.35
C ALA A 391 -5.84 4.44 -17.35
N ARG A 392 -5.11 4.66 -18.46
CA ARG A 392 -4.28 5.87 -18.64
C ARG A 392 -5.12 7.14 -18.71
N GLU A 393 -6.27 7.11 -19.38
CA GLU A 393 -7.18 8.25 -19.40
C GLU A 393 -7.67 8.60 -17.99
N GLU A 394 -7.89 7.58 -17.16
CA GLU A 394 -8.28 7.78 -15.77
C GLU A 394 -7.17 8.45 -14.94
N VAL A 395 -5.93 7.98 -15.10
CA VAL A 395 -4.77 8.62 -14.47
C VAL A 395 -4.58 10.05 -14.96
N SER A 396 -4.83 10.30 -16.24
CA SER A 396 -4.76 11.64 -16.83
C SER A 396 -5.79 12.57 -16.19
N LYS A 397 -7.05 12.13 -16.03
CA LYS A 397 -8.10 12.90 -15.33
C LYS A 397 -7.73 13.19 -13.87
N ALA A 398 -7.13 12.22 -13.18
CA ALA A 398 -6.61 12.40 -11.82
C ALA A 398 -5.48 13.43 -11.74
N ILE A 399 -4.52 13.38 -12.67
CA ILE A 399 -3.46 14.38 -12.78
C ILE A 399 -4.05 15.77 -13.00
N GLN A 400 -5.01 15.91 -13.94
CA GLN A 400 -5.66 17.19 -14.21
C GLN A 400 -6.38 17.74 -12.98
N PHE A 401 -7.10 16.89 -12.25
CA PHE A 401 -7.74 17.31 -11.01
C PHE A 401 -6.75 17.81 -9.97
N VAL A 402 -5.68 17.05 -9.72
CA VAL A 402 -4.68 17.40 -8.71
C VAL A 402 -4.00 18.72 -9.07
N LYS A 403 -3.77 18.99 -10.36
CA LYS A 403 -3.27 20.29 -10.85
C LYS A 403 -4.18 21.48 -10.53
N THR A 404 -5.49 21.27 -10.36
CA THR A 404 -6.42 22.33 -9.93
C THR A 404 -6.32 22.66 -8.43
N LYS A 405 -5.56 21.88 -7.66
CA LYS A 405 -5.43 22.02 -6.21
C LYS A 405 -4.09 22.66 -5.84
N SER A 406 -3.81 22.74 -4.54
CA SER A 406 -2.55 23.29 -4.03
C SER A 406 -1.36 22.35 -4.26
N ALA A 407 -0.14 22.89 -4.24
CA ALA A 407 1.08 22.09 -4.29
C ALA A 407 1.13 21.04 -3.16
N SER A 408 0.68 21.39 -1.95
CA SER A 408 0.59 20.43 -0.84
C SER A 408 -0.39 19.29 -1.10
N TYR A 409 -1.44 19.52 -1.89
CA TYR A 409 -2.37 18.45 -2.30
C TYR A 409 -1.74 17.52 -3.34
N LEU A 410 -0.89 18.05 -4.24
CA LEU A 410 -0.09 17.23 -5.14
C LEU A 410 0.88 16.34 -4.36
N ASP A 411 1.56 16.88 -3.36
CA ASP A 411 2.48 16.11 -2.50
C ASP A 411 1.73 15.03 -1.72
N LEU A 412 0.57 15.37 -1.12
CA LEU A 412 -0.31 14.41 -0.44
C LEU A 412 -0.80 13.29 -1.38
N SER A 413 -1.12 13.65 -2.61
CA SER A 413 -1.59 12.74 -3.65
C SER A 413 -0.47 11.99 -4.37
N GLY A 414 0.79 12.35 -4.09
CA GLY A 414 1.92 11.94 -4.92
C GLY A 414 2.11 10.44 -4.95
N ARG A 415 1.99 9.77 -3.80
CA ARG A 415 2.09 8.30 -3.72
C ARG A 415 1.07 7.63 -4.64
N ARG A 416 -0.18 8.08 -4.55
CA ARG A 416 -1.31 7.57 -5.32
C ARG A 416 -1.09 7.70 -6.83
N LEU A 417 -0.73 8.91 -7.28
CA LEU A 417 -0.43 9.16 -8.69
C LEU A 417 0.77 8.35 -9.20
N VAL A 418 1.85 8.30 -8.43
CA VAL A 418 3.07 7.56 -8.79
C VAL A 418 2.79 6.06 -8.83
N ASP A 419 2.07 5.51 -7.86
CA ASP A 419 1.68 4.10 -7.86
C ASP A 419 0.82 3.77 -9.10
N ALA A 420 -0.18 4.59 -9.40
CA ALA A 420 -1.07 4.37 -10.55
C ALA A 420 -0.32 4.46 -11.88
N ALA A 421 0.56 5.46 -12.04
CA ALA A 421 1.42 5.60 -13.21
C ALA A 421 2.39 4.42 -13.36
N THR A 422 2.98 3.95 -12.25
CA THR A 422 3.92 2.83 -12.25
C THR A 422 3.24 1.54 -12.67
N LEU A 423 2.05 1.25 -12.13
CA LEU A 423 1.28 0.07 -12.51
C LEU A 423 0.90 0.06 -14.00
N LEU A 424 0.57 1.21 -14.58
CA LEU A 424 0.29 1.31 -16.01
C LEU A 424 1.54 1.09 -16.85
N ASP A 425 2.65 1.72 -16.48
CA ASP A 425 3.91 1.58 -17.20
C ASP A 425 4.41 0.12 -17.22
N LEU A 426 4.40 -0.54 -16.05
CA LEU A 426 4.77 -1.96 -15.90
C LEU A 426 4.00 -2.87 -16.86
N ARG A 427 2.74 -2.53 -17.15
CA ARG A 427 1.88 -3.34 -18.02
C ARG A 427 2.08 -3.02 -19.49
N VAL A 428 2.38 -1.77 -19.85
CA VAL A 428 2.76 -1.44 -21.22
C VAL A 428 4.09 -2.14 -21.58
N VAL A 429 5.05 -2.22 -20.65
CA VAL A 429 6.33 -2.91 -20.90
C VAL A 429 6.17 -4.44 -20.85
N ALA A 430 5.36 -5.00 -19.95
CA ALA A 430 5.18 -6.44 -19.83
C ALA A 430 4.36 -7.06 -20.98
N THR A 431 3.35 -6.35 -21.51
CA THR A 431 2.59 -6.79 -22.70
C THR A 431 3.48 -6.87 -23.95
N VAL A 432 4.55 -6.07 -23.99
CA VAL A 432 5.56 -6.07 -25.07
C VAL A 432 6.54 -7.26 -24.97
N GLN A 433 6.83 -7.76 -23.77
CA GLN A 433 7.89 -8.76 -23.53
C GLN A 433 7.38 -10.19 -23.29
N TYR A 434 6.15 -10.37 -22.79
CA TYR A 434 5.61 -11.70 -22.46
C TYR A 434 4.17 -11.89 -22.95
N PRO A 435 3.96 -12.35 -24.20
CA PRO A 435 2.63 -12.47 -24.79
C PRO A 435 1.72 -13.56 -24.20
N LYS A 436 2.19 -14.40 -23.25
CA LYS A 436 1.43 -15.59 -22.78
C LYS A 436 1.26 -15.73 -21.26
N GLY A 437 1.22 -14.66 -20.46
CA GLY A 437 1.21 -14.87 -19.00
C GLY A 437 0.77 -13.77 -18.05
N LEU A 438 -0.04 -12.78 -18.45
CA LEU A 438 -0.42 -11.67 -17.55
C LEU A 438 -1.90 -11.28 -17.66
N GLY A 439 -2.78 -12.20 -17.25
CA GLY A 439 -4.24 -12.06 -17.31
C GLY A 439 -4.94 -11.20 -16.23
N PRO A 440 -4.45 -11.02 -14.97
CA PRO A 440 -5.26 -10.32 -13.97
C PRO A 440 -4.51 -9.15 -13.32
N LEU A 441 -4.59 -7.94 -13.87
CA LEU A 441 -3.98 -6.79 -13.19
C LEU A 441 -4.72 -5.44 -13.30
N VAL A 442 -5.59 -5.19 -14.28
CA VAL A 442 -6.35 -3.91 -14.43
C VAL A 442 -7.03 -3.33 -13.16
N PRO A 443 -7.54 -4.11 -12.19
CA PRO A 443 -8.21 -3.59 -10.99
C PRO A 443 -7.40 -2.61 -10.11
N GLU A 444 -6.07 -2.73 -10.07
CA GLU A 444 -5.26 -1.99 -9.08
C GLU A 444 -5.11 -0.49 -9.39
N VAL A 445 -5.15 -0.07 -10.66
CA VAL A 445 -4.83 1.33 -11.04
C VAL A 445 -5.88 2.30 -10.50
N SER A 446 -7.16 1.96 -10.61
CA SER A 446 -8.26 2.81 -10.14
C SER A 446 -8.27 2.97 -8.61
N SER A 447 -7.84 1.94 -7.87
CA SER A 447 -7.78 1.96 -6.40
C SER A 447 -6.70 2.90 -5.85
N ARG A 448 -5.73 3.26 -6.69
CA ARG A 448 -4.57 4.07 -6.31
C ARG A 448 -4.72 5.54 -6.70
N LEU A 449 -5.85 6.00 -7.24
CA LEU A 449 -6.05 7.41 -7.62
C LEU A 449 -6.49 8.31 -6.43
N PRO A 450 -6.17 9.62 -6.43
CA PRO A 450 -6.59 10.56 -5.38
C PRO A 450 -8.11 10.77 -5.33
N ALA A 451 -8.66 10.88 -4.12
CA ALA A 451 -10.09 11.13 -3.91
C ALA A 451 -10.50 12.53 -4.42
N GLY A 452 -11.42 12.58 -5.39
CA GLY A 452 -12.03 13.83 -5.90
C GLY A 452 -11.72 14.17 -7.36
N ALA A 453 -10.87 13.43 -8.06
CA ALA A 453 -10.72 13.58 -9.50
C ALA A 453 -12.05 13.35 -10.23
N PRO A 454 -12.44 14.19 -11.22
CA PRO A 454 -13.69 14.01 -11.92
C PRO A 454 -13.53 12.81 -12.85
N ILE A 455 -13.95 11.64 -12.35
CA ILE A 455 -14.31 10.52 -13.20
C ILE A 455 -15.57 9.88 -12.64
N ILE A 456 -16.67 10.27 -13.28
CA ILE A 456 -17.93 9.53 -13.33
C ILE A 456 -18.09 9.37 -14.86
N GLU A 457 -18.19 8.19 -15.45
CA GLU A 457 -19.35 7.30 -15.38
C GLU A 457 -19.01 5.89 -15.90
N LYS A 458 -19.51 4.88 -15.18
CA LYS A 458 -19.89 3.53 -15.64
C LYS A 458 -18.84 2.66 -16.36
N LEU A 459 -18.36 1.69 -15.57
CA LEU A 459 -18.15 0.28 -15.95
C LEU A 459 -17.02 -0.06 -16.94
N SER A 460 -15.87 -0.52 -16.40
CA SER A 460 -15.40 -1.88 -16.71
C SER A 460 -14.79 -2.54 -15.47
N MET A 461 -15.73 -3.07 -14.70
CA MET A 461 -15.69 -4.10 -13.66
C MET A 461 -14.37 -4.81 -13.33
N SER A 462 -14.28 -5.13 -12.03
CA SER A 462 -13.43 -6.11 -11.32
C SER A 462 -12.16 -5.56 -10.71
N CYS A 463 -11.67 -5.98 -9.53
CA CYS A 463 -12.12 -6.79 -8.39
C CYS A 463 -10.91 -6.77 -7.41
N PHE A 464 -10.94 -6.46 -6.11
CA PHE A 464 -11.98 -6.62 -5.10
C PHE A 464 -12.15 -5.32 -4.27
N GLY A 465 -13.15 -4.53 -4.65
CA GLY A 465 -13.89 -3.62 -3.80
C GLY A 465 -15.36 -3.83 -4.17
N ALA A 466 -16.25 -3.82 -3.19
CA ALA A 466 -17.68 -4.09 -3.37
C ALA A 466 -18.24 -3.42 -4.64
N PRO A 467 -19.06 -4.13 -5.43
CA PRO A 467 -19.50 -3.69 -6.73
C PRO A 467 -20.36 -2.45 -6.58
N ALA A 468 -20.41 -1.66 -7.65
CA ALA A 468 -21.57 -0.82 -7.87
C ALA A 468 -22.80 -1.75 -7.83
N PHE A 469 -23.60 -1.61 -6.78
CA PHE A 469 -24.92 -2.19 -6.76
C PHE A 469 -25.67 -1.69 -7.99
N ALA A 470 -26.56 -2.54 -8.51
CA ALA A 470 -27.59 -2.07 -9.44
C ALA A 470 -28.33 -0.87 -8.81
N ASP A 471 -29.05 -0.10 -9.62
CA ASP A 471 -29.88 1.03 -9.12
C ASP A 471 -30.81 0.61 -7.95
N GLU A 472 -31.05 -0.71 -7.79
CA GLU A 472 -31.53 -1.33 -6.55
C GLU A 472 -30.46 -2.28 -5.94
N PRO A 473 -30.02 -2.08 -4.69
CA PRO A 473 -28.97 -2.90 -4.07
C PRO A 473 -29.41 -4.33 -3.70
N PHE A 474 -30.68 -4.62 -3.88
CA PHE A 474 -31.30 -5.93 -3.68
C PHE A 474 -32.57 -6.01 -4.52
N ARG A 475 -32.96 -7.23 -4.89
CA ARG A 475 -34.30 -7.55 -5.36
C ARG A 475 -35.21 -7.77 -4.17
N ARG A 476 -36.38 -7.14 -4.18
CA ARG A 476 -37.48 -7.46 -3.26
C ARG A 476 -38.10 -8.78 -3.70
N THR A 477 -38.07 -9.80 -2.85
CA THR A 477 -38.67 -11.10 -3.17
C THR A 477 -40.16 -11.15 -2.81
N SER A 478 -40.67 -10.12 -2.13
CA SER A 478 -42.08 -9.89 -1.83
C SER A 478 -42.39 -8.41 -1.58
N ASP A 479 -43.67 -8.06 -1.50
CA ASP A 479 -44.11 -6.80 -0.88
C ASP A 479 -43.89 -6.83 0.65
N TRP A 480 -44.00 -5.64 1.27
CA TRP A 480 -44.04 -5.52 2.72
C TRP A 480 -45.26 -6.26 3.28
N LYS A 481 -45.03 -7.17 4.22
CA LYS A 481 -46.07 -7.97 4.87
C LYS A 481 -46.30 -7.48 6.30
N PRO A 482 -47.53 -7.16 6.70
CA PRO A 482 -47.82 -6.79 8.08
C PRO A 482 -47.55 -7.98 9.03
N LEU A 483 -46.81 -7.71 10.10
CA LEU A 483 -46.58 -8.67 11.19
C LEU A 483 -47.39 -8.29 12.42
N PHE A 484 -47.31 -7.02 12.80
CA PHE A 484 -47.99 -6.41 13.93
C PHE A 484 -48.44 -5.02 13.50
N ARG A 485 -49.27 -4.37 14.31
CA ARG A 485 -49.69 -2.99 14.03
C ARG A 485 -48.45 -2.11 13.91
N GLY A 486 -48.29 -1.44 12.77
CA GLY A 486 -47.14 -0.57 12.49
C GLY A 486 -45.79 -1.29 12.32
N VAL A 487 -45.78 -2.63 12.18
CA VAL A 487 -44.56 -3.41 11.97
C VAL A 487 -44.75 -4.31 10.75
N GLU A 488 -43.90 -4.13 9.75
CA GLU A 488 -43.95 -4.88 8.49
C GLU A 488 -42.60 -5.51 8.18
N GLN A 489 -42.63 -6.67 7.52
CA GLN A 489 -41.46 -7.45 7.12
C GLN A 489 -41.34 -7.53 5.60
N ILE A 490 -40.12 -7.55 5.09
CA ILE A 490 -39.81 -7.87 3.70
C ILE A 490 -38.61 -8.81 3.61
N GLU A 491 -38.65 -9.73 2.65
CA GLU A 491 -37.51 -10.57 2.29
C GLU A 491 -36.76 -9.93 1.11
N LEU A 492 -35.43 -9.94 1.22
CA LEU A 492 -34.52 -9.27 0.29
C LEU A 492 -33.46 -10.26 -0.17
N SER A 493 -33.06 -10.15 -1.43
CA SER A 493 -31.93 -10.93 -1.95
C SER A 493 -31.12 -10.12 -2.95
N SER A 494 -29.83 -10.38 -3.03
CA SER A 494 -29.01 -9.85 -4.12
C SER A 494 -28.06 -10.93 -4.59
N ASP A 495 -27.90 -11.08 -5.89
CA ASP A 495 -26.87 -11.89 -6.52
C ASP A 495 -25.59 -11.09 -6.82
N GLN A 496 -25.61 -9.76 -6.58
CA GLN A 496 -24.49 -8.85 -6.82
C GLN A 496 -24.08 -8.11 -5.53
N PRO A 497 -22.78 -8.11 -5.15
CA PRO A 497 -21.66 -8.80 -5.82
C PRO A 497 -21.68 -10.31 -5.75
N ARG A 498 -22.44 -10.81 -4.80
CA ARG A 498 -22.47 -12.19 -4.38
C ARG A 498 -23.84 -12.47 -3.82
N MET A 499 -24.15 -13.75 -3.70
CA MET A 499 -25.42 -14.18 -3.12
C MET A 499 -25.51 -13.65 -1.67
N MET A 500 -26.46 -12.75 -1.43
CA MET A 500 -26.84 -12.25 -0.11
C MET A 500 -28.33 -12.46 0.04
N ARG A 501 -28.73 -13.01 1.20
CA ARG A 501 -30.13 -13.07 1.62
C ARG A 501 -30.28 -12.26 2.88
N ALA A 502 -31.35 -11.48 2.93
CA ALA A 502 -31.63 -10.66 4.09
C ALA A 502 -33.13 -10.61 4.38
N CYS A 503 -33.43 -10.23 5.61
CA CYS A 503 -34.75 -9.87 6.05
C CYS A 503 -34.69 -8.44 6.60
N ALA A 504 -35.64 -7.61 6.22
CA ALA A 504 -35.82 -6.30 6.82
C ALA A 504 -37.18 -6.17 7.50
N VAL A 505 -37.21 -5.42 8.59
CA VAL A 505 -38.43 -5.02 9.29
C VAL A 505 -38.45 -3.51 9.39
N ARG A 506 -39.59 -2.88 9.09
CA ARG A 506 -39.82 -1.46 9.33
C ARG A 506 -40.87 -1.28 10.41
N ILE A 507 -40.66 -0.29 11.28
CA ILE A 507 -41.45 -0.02 12.47
C ILE A 507 -41.85 1.45 12.45
N ALA A 508 -43.15 1.73 12.42
CA ALA A 508 -43.69 3.07 12.54
C ALA A 508 -43.65 3.51 14.02
N LEU A 509 -42.78 4.46 14.35
CA LEU A 509 -42.49 4.87 15.73
C LEU A 509 -43.63 5.60 16.42
N ASN A 510 -44.58 6.15 15.65
CA ASN A 510 -45.80 6.78 16.15
C ASN A 510 -46.93 5.77 16.45
N THR A 511 -46.71 4.47 16.30
CA THR A 511 -47.73 3.44 16.54
C THR A 511 -48.15 3.43 18.02
N PRO A 512 -49.46 3.62 18.32
CA PRO A 512 -49.94 3.58 19.69
C PRO A 512 -49.68 2.23 20.36
N GLY A 513 -49.04 2.23 21.53
CA GLY A 513 -48.72 1.03 22.30
C GLY A 513 -47.38 0.36 21.92
N LEU A 514 -46.63 0.94 20.99
CA LEU A 514 -45.25 0.51 20.70
C LEU A 514 -44.34 0.82 21.91
N ARG A 515 -43.46 -0.12 22.29
CA ARG A 515 -42.40 0.12 23.29
C ARG A 515 -41.18 -0.74 23.00
N PHE A 516 -40.03 -0.31 23.49
CA PHE A 516 -38.73 -0.98 23.29
C PHE A 516 -38.13 -1.44 24.61
N LEU A 517 -37.28 -2.48 24.56
CA LEU A 517 -36.53 -2.97 25.72
C LEU A 517 -35.15 -3.45 25.27
N ALA A 518 -34.10 -2.76 25.71
CA ALA A 518 -32.75 -3.30 25.66
C ALA A 518 -32.57 -4.34 26.79
N THR A 519 -31.63 -5.27 26.64
CA THR A 519 -31.40 -6.32 27.65
C THR A 519 -31.13 -5.71 29.03
N PRO A 520 -31.92 -6.07 30.07
CA PRO A 520 -31.71 -5.57 31.42
C PRO A 520 -30.49 -6.21 32.08
N ASP A 521 -29.97 -5.55 33.12
CA ASP A 521 -28.91 -6.07 33.99
C ASP A 521 -29.32 -7.42 34.61
N ASN A 522 -28.37 -8.35 34.79
CA ASN A 522 -28.65 -9.65 35.40
C ASN A 522 -28.78 -9.62 36.94
N GLY A 523 -28.48 -8.48 37.57
CA GLY A 523 -28.54 -8.25 39.00
C GLY A 523 -27.30 -8.69 39.77
N ASP A 524 -26.37 -9.41 39.13
CA ASP A 524 -25.21 -10.01 39.79
C ASP A 524 -23.96 -9.12 39.69
N LYS A 525 -23.74 -8.48 38.53
CA LYS A 525 -22.52 -7.72 38.26
C LYS A 525 -22.76 -6.58 37.26
N PRO A 526 -22.39 -5.33 37.58
CA PRO A 526 -22.53 -4.20 36.66
C PRO A 526 -21.85 -4.45 35.30
N GLY A 527 -22.50 -4.04 34.22
CA GLY A 527 -22.00 -4.25 32.85
C GLY A 527 -22.16 -5.68 32.33
N HIS A 528 -22.77 -6.59 33.09
CA HIS A 528 -22.99 -7.98 32.70
C HIS A 528 -24.48 -8.28 32.55
N THR A 529 -24.77 -9.18 31.62
CA THR A 529 -26.10 -9.73 31.37
C THR A 529 -26.00 -11.24 31.21
N ASP A 530 -27.13 -11.93 31.37
CA ASP A 530 -27.17 -13.37 31.11
C ASP A 530 -27.21 -13.62 29.60
N GLY A 531 -26.21 -14.32 29.09
CA GLY A 531 -26.18 -14.76 27.70
C GLY A 531 -27.43 -15.56 27.35
N GLN A 532 -28.17 -15.13 26.34
CA GLN A 532 -29.40 -15.80 25.88
C GLN A 532 -29.44 -15.85 24.35
N LYS A 533 -30.14 -16.83 23.78
CA LYS A 533 -30.53 -16.72 22.35
C LYS A 533 -31.57 -15.62 22.19
N THR A 534 -31.63 -15.02 21.01
CA THR A 534 -32.64 -14.00 20.69
C THR A 534 -34.07 -14.53 20.85
N SER A 535 -34.31 -15.81 20.52
CA SER A 535 -35.61 -16.46 20.74
C SER A 535 -35.95 -16.66 22.22
N THR A 536 -34.96 -16.99 23.05
CA THR A 536 -35.13 -17.08 24.51
C THR A 536 -35.43 -15.70 25.10
N PHE A 537 -34.70 -14.67 24.69
CA PHE A 537 -34.94 -13.29 25.10
C PHE A 537 -36.37 -12.84 24.75
N LEU A 538 -36.80 -13.07 23.50
CA LEU A 538 -38.15 -12.72 23.04
C LEU A 538 -39.23 -13.37 23.93
N LYS A 539 -39.11 -14.67 24.22
CA LYS A 539 -40.06 -15.40 25.06
C LYS A 539 -40.03 -14.94 26.51
N ARG A 540 -38.83 -14.75 27.08
CA ARG A 540 -38.63 -14.35 28.48
C ARG A 540 -39.31 -13.01 28.77
N PHE A 541 -39.18 -12.06 27.86
CA PHE A 541 -39.71 -10.71 28.05
C PHE A 541 -41.07 -10.47 27.37
N GLY A 542 -41.58 -11.42 26.58
CA GLY A 542 -42.88 -11.33 25.91
C GLY A 542 -42.92 -10.32 24.77
N CYS A 543 -41.79 -10.09 24.09
CA CYS A 543 -41.69 -9.18 22.95
C CYS A 543 -42.33 -9.79 21.69
N GLN A 544 -42.76 -8.94 20.76
CA GLN A 544 -43.26 -9.37 19.45
C GLN A 544 -42.13 -9.52 18.43
N LEU A 545 -41.04 -8.77 18.62
CA LEU A 545 -39.84 -8.77 17.78
C LEU A 545 -38.60 -8.63 18.67
N ALA A 546 -37.52 -9.32 18.34
CA ALA A 546 -36.23 -9.17 19.02
C ALA A 546 -35.06 -9.34 18.05
N ILE A 547 -34.02 -8.52 18.22
CA ILE A 547 -32.80 -8.54 17.43
C ILE A 547 -31.58 -8.56 18.36
N ASN A 548 -30.50 -9.24 17.98
CA ASN A 548 -29.24 -9.14 18.70
C ASN A 548 -28.62 -7.73 18.50
N ALA A 549 -27.98 -7.18 19.53
CA ALA A 549 -27.69 -5.75 19.56
C ALA A 549 -26.20 -5.43 19.78
N SER A 550 -25.73 -5.32 21.01
CA SER A 550 -24.37 -4.82 21.29
C SER A 550 -23.28 -5.89 21.25
N PRO A 551 -22.03 -5.55 20.92
CA PRO A 551 -20.89 -6.44 21.07
C PRO A 551 -20.68 -6.85 22.53
N PHE A 552 -20.05 -8.01 22.75
CA PHE A 552 -19.89 -8.59 24.09
C PHE A 552 -18.74 -9.59 24.14
N GLU A 553 -18.18 -9.77 25.33
CA GLU A 553 -17.17 -10.78 25.63
C GLU A 553 -17.36 -11.35 27.06
N PRO A 554 -16.90 -12.59 27.33
CA PRO A 554 -16.50 -13.60 26.35
C PRO A 554 -17.73 -14.25 25.67
N ILE A 555 -17.52 -14.94 24.55
CA ILE A 555 -18.59 -15.68 23.87
C ILE A 555 -18.78 -17.06 24.54
N HIS A 556 -19.94 -17.29 25.14
CA HIS A 556 -20.30 -18.58 25.74
C HIS A 556 -21.32 -19.33 24.87
N PRO A 557 -21.15 -20.65 24.63
CA PRO A 557 -22.12 -21.43 23.87
C PRO A 557 -23.37 -21.84 24.67
N VAL A 558 -23.35 -21.65 25.99
CA VAL A 558 -24.41 -22.08 26.93
C VAL A 558 -25.17 -20.86 27.45
N GLU A 559 -26.50 -20.88 27.35
CA GLU A 559 -27.38 -19.83 27.87
C GLU A 559 -27.31 -19.73 29.41
N GLY A 560 -27.58 -18.54 29.93
CA GLY A 560 -27.54 -18.25 31.37
C GLY A 560 -26.14 -18.01 31.93
N ARG A 561 -25.09 -18.08 31.10
CA ARG A 561 -23.73 -17.68 31.52
C ARG A 561 -23.59 -16.16 31.44
N PRO A 562 -23.09 -15.49 32.49
CA PRO A 562 -22.86 -14.05 32.45
C PRO A 562 -21.88 -13.66 31.33
N GLN A 563 -22.20 -12.61 30.60
CA GLN A 563 -21.37 -12.02 29.55
C GLN A 563 -21.31 -10.51 29.73
N GLN A 564 -20.17 -9.90 29.44
CA GLN A 564 -19.99 -8.46 29.55
C GLN A 564 -20.33 -7.78 28.23
N ILE A 565 -21.17 -6.75 28.28
CA ILE A 565 -21.44 -5.92 27.11
C ILE A 565 -20.26 -4.97 26.85
N GLU A 566 -19.86 -4.87 25.59
CA GLU A 566 -18.84 -3.94 25.13
C GLU A 566 -19.50 -2.66 24.64
N GLY A 567 -19.64 -1.71 25.56
CA GLY A 567 -20.14 -0.37 25.27
C GLY A 567 -21.45 -0.02 25.95
N LEU A 568 -21.94 1.18 25.65
CA LEU A 568 -23.16 1.70 26.27
C LEU A 568 -24.36 0.79 26.03
N THR A 569 -25.02 0.38 27.11
CA THR A 569 -26.38 -0.18 27.08
C THR A 569 -27.19 0.46 28.19
N ILE A 570 -28.36 0.99 27.81
CA ILE A 570 -29.35 1.54 28.74
C ILE A 570 -30.62 0.74 28.56
N SER A 571 -31.19 0.26 29.67
CA SER A 571 -32.46 -0.46 29.72
C SER A 571 -33.37 0.20 30.74
N ASP A 572 -34.56 0.61 30.31
CA ASP A 572 -35.55 1.32 31.13
C ASP A 572 -34.97 2.53 31.90
N GLY A 573 -34.12 3.32 31.23
CA GLY A 573 -33.48 4.52 31.79
C GLY A 573 -32.32 4.24 32.75
N ARG A 574 -31.98 2.97 32.97
CA ARG A 574 -30.84 2.54 33.81
C ARG A 574 -29.66 2.13 32.93
N ILE A 575 -28.47 2.61 33.27
CA ILE A 575 -27.23 2.18 32.61
C ILE A 575 -26.95 0.73 33.04
N VAL A 576 -27.09 -0.20 32.09
CA VAL A 576 -26.73 -1.62 32.27
C VAL A 576 -25.23 -1.80 32.03
N SER A 577 -24.70 -1.17 30.98
CA SER A 577 -23.27 -1.12 30.69
C SER A 577 -22.87 0.32 30.35
N PRO A 578 -21.84 0.89 30.99
CA PRO A 578 -21.45 2.28 30.79
C PRO A 578 -20.72 2.48 29.45
N ALA A 579 -20.79 3.72 28.96
CA ALA A 579 -20.06 4.08 27.75
C ALA A 579 -18.54 4.08 27.97
N ARG A 580 -17.76 3.64 26.97
CA ARG A 580 -16.28 3.62 27.03
C ARG A 580 -15.61 4.78 26.28
N GLY A 581 -16.40 5.68 25.68
CA GLY A 581 -15.92 6.81 24.91
C GLY A 581 -17.00 7.39 24.00
N ARG A 582 -16.61 7.88 22.81
CA ARG A 582 -17.54 8.35 21.76
C ARG A 582 -17.96 7.24 20.81
N GLU A 583 -18.57 6.21 21.37
CA GLU A 583 -18.96 5.01 20.62
C GLU A 583 -20.27 5.20 19.84
N PRO A 584 -20.45 4.48 18.72
CA PRO A 584 -21.71 4.44 17.97
C PRO A 584 -22.84 3.84 18.81
N VAL A 585 -23.96 4.55 18.93
CA VAL A 585 -25.12 4.10 19.69
C VAL A 585 -26.41 4.35 18.94
N LEU A 586 -27.37 3.45 19.13
CA LEU A 586 -28.78 3.66 18.85
C LEU A 586 -29.47 3.97 20.17
N VAL A 587 -30.16 5.11 20.23
CA VAL A 587 -30.88 5.59 21.41
C VAL A 587 -32.37 5.66 21.11
N VAL A 588 -33.19 5.17 22.04
CA VAL A 588 -34.65 5.29 22.03
C VAL A 588 -35.10 6.04 23.28
N SER A 589 -35.93 7.07 23.13
CA SER A 589 -36.52 7.80 24.25
C SER A 589 -37.74 7.08 24.83
N ALA A 590 -38.24 7.55 25.98
CA ALA A 590 -39.49 7.05 26.56
C ALA A 590 -40.73 7.33 25.69
N SER A 591 -40.62 8.30 24.77
CA SER A 591 -41.65 8.64 23.77
C SER A 591 -41.39 8.00 22.40
N ASN A 592 -40.54 6.97 22.33
CA ASN A 592 -40.15 6.25 21.11
C ASN A 592 -39.48 7.11 20.03
N GLN A 593 -38.90 8.26 20.38
CA GLN A 593 -38.00 8.96 19.47
C GLN A 593 -36.70 8.16 19.35
N VAL A 594 -36.22 7.96 18.12
CA VAL A 594 -35.00 7.20 17.86
C VAL A 594 -33.93 8.11 17.25
N ARG A 595 -32.70 8.01 17.75
CA ARG A 595 -31.52 8.63 17.13
C ARG A 595 -30.37 7.64 17.06
N ILE A 596 -29.58 7.77 16.00
CA ILE A 596 -28.34 7.03 15.80
C ILE A 596 -27.21 8.04 15.71
N GLY A 597 -26.11 7.81 16.42
CA GLY A 597 -24.99 8.75 16.47
C GLY A 597 -23.89 8.28 17.40
N ARG A 598 -22.95 9.17 17.73
CA ARG A 598 -21.92 8.90 18.73
C ARG A 598 -22.35 9.42 20.09
N TRP A 599 -22.16 8.63 21.13
CA TRP A 599 -22.52 9.03 22.48
C TRP A 599 -21.61 10.15 23.02
N PRO A 600 -22.13 11.14 23.77
CA PRO A 600 -23.56 11.43 23.99
C PRO A 600 -24.24 12.06 22.78
N ILE A 601 -25.51 11.73 22.55
CA ILE A 601 -26.33 12.33 21.49
C ILE A 601 -27.11 13.50 22.09
N GLU A 602 -26.88 14.70 21.58
CA GLU A 602 -27.61 15.89 22.03
C GLU A 602 -29.10 15.82 21.66
N GLY A 603 -29.95 16.36 22.52
CA GLY A 603 -31.38 16.54 22.24
C GLY A 603 -32.23 15.25 22.26
N ILE A 604 -31.75 14.18 22.89
CA ILE A 604 -32.53 12.98 23.19
C ILE A 604 -32.18 12.42 24.57
N GLU A 605 -33.20 12.13 25.37
CA GLU A 605 -33.03 11.41 26.63
C GLU A 605 -33.08 9.91 26.35
N ALA A 606 -32.02 9.19 26.74
CA ALA A 606 -31.91 7.76 26.49
C ALA A 606 -32.71 6.95 27.50
N HIS A 607 -33.83 6.36 27.06
CA HIS A 607 -34.58 5.38 27.84
C HIS A 607 -34.15 3.94 27.53
N GLN A 608 -33.84 3.68 26.25
CA GLN A 608 -33.13 2.48 25.80
C GLN A 608 -31.91 2.93 25.00
N ALA A 609 -30.80 2.21 25.11
CA ALA A 609 -29.65 2.41 24.24
C ALA A 609 -28.91 1.10 24.01
N VAL A 610 -28.42 0.90 22.78
CA VAL A 610 -27.52 -0.20 22.43
C VAL A 610 -26.34 0.32 21.62
N CYS A 611 -25.13 -0.11 21.99
CA CYS A 611 -23.91 0.17 21.25
C CYS A 611 -23.82 -0.70 19.99
N GLY A 612 -23.19 -0.18 18.94
CA GLY A 612 -22.81 -0.92 17.74
C GLY A 612 -21.34 -0.71 17.40
N PHE A 613 -20.84 -1.44 16.39
CA PHE A 613 -19.45 -1.38 15.99
C PHE A 613 -19.09 -0.08 15.25
N GLU A 614 -19.95 0.38 14.34
CA GLU A 614 -19.71 1.57 13.52
C GLU A 614 -21.03 2.17 12.98
N ILE A 615 -20.99 3.47 12.69
CA ILE A 615 -22.05 4.16 11.94
C ILE A 615 -21.88 3.84 10.45
N VAL A 616 -22.92 3.27 9.84
CA VAL A 616 -22.91 2.84 8.42
C VAL A 616 -23.67 3.80 7.51
N LEU A 617 -24.57 4.60 8.07
CA LEU A 617 -25.22 5.73 7.42
C LEU A 617 -25.18 6.94 8.34
N ASP A 618 -24.77 8.07 7.79
CA ASP A 618 -24.73 9.35 8.49
C ASP A 618 -25.22 10.42 7.53
N ASN A 619 -26.36 11.02 7.84
CA ASN A 619 -26.99 12.03 7.00
C ASN A 619 -27.20 11.58 5.55
N GLY A 620 -27.66 10.34 5.35
CA GLY A 620 -27.92 9.75 4.04
C GLY A 620 -26.67 9.37 3.25
N GLU A 621 -25.48 9.63 3.78
CA GLU A 621 -24.20 9.21 3.20
C GLU A 621 -23.78 7.87 3.79
N VAL A 622 -23.35 6.95 2.93
CA VAL A 622 -22.82 5.65 3.37
C VAL A 622 -21.43 5.86 3.94
N ARG A 623 -21.25 5.45 5.20
CA ARG A 623 -19.99 5.57 5.95
C ARG A 623 -19.30 4.22 6.20
N GLY A 624 -20.03 3.11 6.01
CA GLY A 624 -19.51 1.77 6.26
C GLY A 624 -18.37 1.35 5.33
N SER A 625 -17.49 0.48 5.83
CA SER A 625 -16.35 -0.07 5.10
C SER A 625 -16.78 -1.02 3.97
N PRO A 626 -16.13 -0.99 2.78
CA PRO A 626 -16.34 -1.97 1.71
C PRO A 626 -15.55 -3.27 1.92
N ARG A 627 -14.92 -3.44 3.09
CA ARG A 627 -14.12 -4.62 3.47
C ARG A 627 -14.88 -5.47 4.48
N ASP A 628 -14.33 -6.64 4.80
CA ASP A 628 -14.80 -7.53 5.85
C ASP A 628 -16.25 -7.97 5.63
N VAL A 629 -16.43 -8.95 4.75
CA VAL A 629 -17.72 -9.59 4.56
C VAL A 629 -18.05 -10.40 5.82
N HIS A 630 -19.23 -10.26 6.42
CA HIS A 630 -19.69 -11.05 7.57
C HIS A 630 -21.22 -11.16 7.54
N PRO A 631 -21.87 -12.04 8.34
CA PRO A 631 -23.27 -11.82 8.66
C PRO A 631 -23.41 -10.43 9.31
N ARG A 632 -24.47 -9.70 8.96
CA ARG A 632 -24.64 -8.32 9.40
C ARG A 632 -25.99 -8.11 10.03
N THR A 633 -25.99 -7.35 11.11
CA THR A 633 -27.17 -6.87 11.80
C THR A 633 -27.09 -5.36 11.77
N GLY A 634 -28.11 -4.70 11.23
CA GLY A 634 -28.15 -3.24 11.13
C GLY A 634 -29.45 -2.68 11.65
N ALA A 635 -29.36 -1.46 12.15
CA ALA A 635 -30.52 -0.63 12.44
C ALA A 635 -30.38 0.72 11.74
N GLY A 636 -31.50 1.28 11.26
CA GLY A 636 -31.53 2.59 10.62
C GLY A 636 -32.77 3.38 10.99
N VAL A 637 -32.71 4.71 10.92
CA VAL A 637 -33.84 5.60 11.20
C VAL A 637 -34.08 6.52 10.01
N SER A 638 -35.34 6.78 9.67
CA SER A 638 -35.70 7.70 8.59
C SER A 638 -35.34 9.16 8.93
N ARG A 639 -35.21 10.00 7.90
CA ARG A 639 -34.83 11.41 8.05
C ARG A 639 -35.78 12.23 8.93
N ASP A 640 -37.06 11.90 8.90
CA ASP A 640 -38.11 12.52 9.71
C ASP A 640 -38.23 11.91 11.13
N GLY A 641 -37.45 10.87 11.44
CA GLY A 641 -37.49 10.17 12.71
C GLY A 641 -38.78 9.37 12.96
N GLN A 642 -39.58 9.09 11.92
CA GLN A 642 -40.86 8.39 12.08
C GLN A 642 -40.76 6.87 11.88
N MET A 643 -39.71 6.38 11.20
CA MET A 643 -39.53 4.97 10.89
C MET A 643 -38.19 4.45 11.41
N LEU A 644 -38.24 3.30 12.07
CA LEU A 644 -37.07 2.49 12.43
C LEU A 644 -37.00 1.25 11.54
N TYR A 645 -35.82 0.95 11.03
CA TYR A 645 -35.53 -0.20 10.19
C TYR A 645 -34.59 -1.14 10.94
N PHE A 646 -34.92 -2.43 10.96
CA PHE A 646 -33.96 -3.49 11.24
C PHE A 646 -33.65 -4.24 9.95
N LEU A 647 -32.38 -4.53 9.72
CA LEU A 647 -31.91 -5.27 8.57
C LEU A 647 -30.97 -6.38 9.04
N ILE A 648 -31.28 -7.62 8.68
CA ILE A 648 -30.43 -8.77 8.97
C ILE A 648 -30.02 -9.46 7.68
N ILE A 649 -28.71 -9.59 7.49
CA ILE A 649 -28.09 -10.31 6.39
C ILE A 649 -27.61 -11.66 6.91
N ASP A 650 -28.05 -12.73 6.25
CA ASP A 650 -27.92 -14.11 6.71
C ASP A 650 -26.49 -14.60 6.92
N GLY A 651 -26.38 -15.63 7.75
CA GLY A 651 -25.14 -16.32 8.08
C GLY A 651 -24.38 -16.81 6.84
N ARG A 652 -23.04 -16.72 6.88
CA ARG A 652 -22.13 -17.15 5.81
C ARG A 652 -22.31 -18.64 5.48
N GLN A 653 -22.96 -18.89 4.36
CA GLN A 653 -23.28 -20.20 3.81
C GLN A 653 -23.00 -20.16 2.31
N LYS A 654 -21.97 -20.89 1.89
CA LYS A 654 -21.57 -20.95 0.48
C LYS A 654 -22.76 -21.35 -0.41
N GLY A 655 -23.06 -20.54 -1.42
CA GLY A 655 -24.19 -20.77 -2.33
C GLY A 655 -25.57 -20.39 -1.79
N TYR A 656 -25.69 -19.82 -0.58
CA TYR A 656 -26.96 -19.36 -0.01
C TYR A 656 -26.94 -17.89 0.42
N SER A 657 -25.97 -17.50 1.25
CA SER A 657 -25.72 -16.11 1.64
C SER A 657 -24.26 -15.98 2.08
N GLU A 658 -23.49 -15.15 1.39
CA GLU A 658 -22.05 -15.00 1.65
C GLU A 658 -21.74 -13.89 2.67
N GLY A 659 -22.78 -13.25 3.22
CA GLY A 659 -22.68 -12.11 4.15
C GLY A 659 -22.49 -10.77 3.42
N ALA A 660 -22.42 -9.68 4.19
CA ALA A 660 -22.25 -8.31 3.74
C ALA A 660 -21.08 -7.59 4.43
N THR A 661 -20.51 -6.61 3.76
CA THR A 661 -19.65 -5.57 4.33
C THR A 661 -20.51 -4.54 5.05
N THR A 662 -19.93 -3.68 5.89
CA THR A 662 -20.71 -2.62 6.56
C THR A 662 -21.13 -1.51 5.61
N GLY A 663 -20.40 -1.29 4.52
CA GLY A 663 -20.80 -0.41 3.42
C GLY A 663 -22.05 -0.94 2.69
N GLU A 664 -22.09 -2.23 2.37
CA GLU A 664 -23.26 -2.88 1.75
C GLU A 664 -24.47 -2.86 2.70
N LEU A 665 -24.27 -3.07 4.00
CA LEU A 665 -25.32 -2.90 5.01
C LEU A 665 -25.91 -1.48 4.99
N GLY A 666 -25.05 -0.46 4.94
CA GLY A 666 -25.47 0.94 4.83
C GLY A 666 -26.26 1.23 3.55
N LEU A 667 -25.80 0.70 2.41
CA LEU A 667 -26.53 0.84 1.13
C LEU A 667 -27.92 0.21 1.17
N TRP A 668 -28.06 -0.97 1.78
CA TRP A 668 -29.35 -1.64 1.90
C TRP A 668 -30.29 -0.88 2.85
N LEU A 669 -29.79 -0.39 3.99
CA LEU A 669 -30.56 0.48 4.89
C LEU A 669 -31.04 1.75 4.19
N LYS A 670 -30.18 2.39 3.38
CA LYS A 670 -30.53 3.60 2.63
C LYS A 670 -31.63 3.32 1.61
N ALA A 671 -31.52 2.23 0.87
CA ALA A 671 -32.54 1.81 -0.10
C ALA A 671 -33.88 1.41 0.55
N LEU A 672 -33.88 1.00 1.82
CA LEU A 672 -35.09 0.76 2.60
C LEU A 672 -35.74 2.06 3.12
N GLY A 673 -35.03 3.19 3.09
CA GLY A 673 -35.52 4.51 3.52
C GLY A 673 -34.87 5.07 4.78
N ALA A 674 -33.76 4.49 5.26
CA ALA A 674 -33.00 5.04 6.37
C ALA A 674 -32.12 6.23 5.95
N TRP A 675 -31.98 7.19 6.86
CA TRP A 675 -31.12 8.37 6.75
C TRP A 675 -29.86 8.22 7.59
N ASP A 676 -30.02 7.75 8.84
CA ASP A 676 -28.92 7.38 9.72
C ASP A 676 -28.98 5.88 10.04
N GLY A 677 -27.84 5.27 10.32
CA GLY A 677 -27.75 3.81 10.44
C GLY A 677 -26.47 3.33 11.11
N ILE A 678 -26.59 2.21 11.82
CA ILE A 678 -25.55 1.61 12.65
C ILE A 678 -25.43 0.11 12.39
N ASN A 679 -24.19 -0.41 12.39
CA ASN A 679 -23.92 -1.85 12.41
C ASN A 679 -23.91 -2.35 13.86
N LEU A 680 -24.84 -3.25 14.17
CA LEU A 680 -24.96 -3.96 15.43
C LEU A 680 -24.14 -5.27 15.41
N ASP A 681 -24.16 -6.00 16.51
CA ASP A 681 -23.52 -7.29 16.64
C ASP A 681 -24.08 -8.30 15.62
N GLY A 682 -23.18 -9.03 14.96
CA GLY A 682 -23.52 -9.93 13.85
C GLY A 682 -22.34 -10.76 13.31
N GLY A 683 -21.10 -10.38 13.64
CA GLY A 683 -19.86 -10.94 13.07
C GLY A 683 -19.63 -12.45 13.21
N GLY A 684 -20.43 -13.15 14.02
CA GLY A 684 -20.50 -14.61 14.11
C GLY A 684 -21.85 -15.19 13.68
N THR A 685 -22.96 -14.56 14.10
CA THR A 685 -24.32 -14.87 13.65
C THR A 685 -25.22 -13.64 13.82
N SER A 686 -26.11 -13.38 12.86
CA SER A 686 -27.13 -12.34 12.95
C SER A 686 -28.49 -12.99 13.12
N THR A 687 -29.29 -12.54 14.09
CA THR A 687 -30.55 -13.20 14.46
C THR A 687 -31.67 -12.20 14.72
N LEU A 688 -32.75 -12.32 13.94
CA LEU A 688 -34.01 -11.61 14.11
C LEU A 688 -35.10 -12.63 14.39
N VAL A 689 -35.87 -12.41 15.43
CA VAL A 689 -36.92 -13.34 15.85
C VAL A 689 -38.23 -12.57 15.98
N ILE A 690 -39.30 -13.17 15.48
CA ILE A 690 -40.66 -12.66 15.65
C ILE A 690 -41.49 -13.65 16.46
N GLN A 691 -42.51 -13.15 17.15
CA GLN A 691 -43.52 -13.99 17.75
C GLN A 691 -44.37 -14.68 16.67
N HIS A 692 -44.68 -15.96 16.87
CA HIS A 692 -45.59 -16.73 16.03
C HIS A 692 -46.46 -17.64 16.92
N GLY A 693 -47.66 -17.16 17.25
CA GLY A 693 -48.49 -17.77 18.31
C GLY A 693 -47.76 -17.76 19.66
N ASP A 694 -47.72 -18.91 20.33
CA ASP A 694 -46.96 -19.11 21.58
C ASP A 694 -45.48 -19.45 21.36
N SER A 695 -45.04 -19.46 20.09
CA SER A 695 -43.67 -19.80 19.69
C SER A 695 -42.89 -18.58 19.21
N ALA A 696 -41.57 -18.74 19.08
CA ALA A 696 -40.68 -17.73 18.53
C ALA A 696 -40.13 -18.27 17.21
N ARG A 697 -40.23 -17.48 16.14
CA ARG A 697 -39.79 -17.84 14.80
C ARG A 697 -38.60 -16.97 14.39
N VAL A 698 -37.46 -17.59 14.15
CA VAL A 698 -36.31 -16.92 13.54
C VAL A 698 -36.65 -16.63 12.08
N VAL A 699 -36.56 -15.37 11.67
CA VAL A 699 -37.00 -14.93 10.32
C VAL A 699 -35.90 -14.93 9.29
N ASN A 700 -34.68 -15.18 9.73
CA ASN A 700 -33.47 -15.22 8.92
C ASN A 700 -32.76 -16.58 9.19
N ARG A 701 -31.70 -16.91 8.44
CA ARG A 701 -30.93 -18.14 8.64
C ARG A 701 -29.58 -17.86 9.34
N PRO A 702 -29.56 -17.82 10.69
CA PRO A 702 -28.31 -17.65 11.44
C PRO A 702 -27.37 -18.84 11.25
N ILE A 703 -26.09 -18.68 11.59
CA ILE A 703 -25.12 -19.79 11.63
C ILE A 703 -24.29 -19.71 12.91
N HIS A 704 -24.27 -20.77 13.69
CA HIS A 704 -23.44 -20.87 14.88
C HIS A 704 -22.79 -22.26 14.94
N GLY A 705 -21.50 -22.33 15.26
CA GLY A 705 -20.75 -23.59 15.27
C GLY A 705 -20.71 -24.30 13.90
N GLY A 706 -20.94 -23.59 12.80
CA GLY A 706 -21.01 -24.17 11.45
C GLY A 706 -22.37 -24.79 11.09
N ILE A 707 -23.39 -24.68 11.95
CA ILE A 707 -24.72 -25.27 11.73
C ILE A 707 -25.71 -24.17 11.27
N PRO A 708 -26.21 -24.23 10.03
CA PRO A 708 -27.24 -23.30 9.55
C PRO A 708 -28.56 -23.39 10.32
N GLY A 709 -29.16 -22.25 10.61
CA GLY A 709 -30.39 -22.11 11.40
C GLY A 709 -30.16 -22.10 12.91
N GLN A 710 -28.91 -22.24 13.39
CA GLN A 710 -28.60 -22.22 14.82
C GLN A 710 -28.28 -20.80 15.31
N GLU A 711 -29.01 -20.36 16.33
CA GLU A 711 -28.76 -19.10 17.03
C GLU A 711 -27.51 -19.17 17.93
N ARG A 712 -26.80 -18.04 18.05
CA ARG A 712 -25.74 -17.84 19.04
C ARG A 712 -26.37 -17.25 20.29
N VAL A 713 -25.79 -17.59 21.44
CA VAL A 713 -26.06 -16.92 22.72
C VAL A 713 -25.43 -15.52 22.71
N SER A 714 -26.25 -14.48 22.88
CA SER A 714 -25.84 -13.08 22.92
C SER A 714 -26.04 -12.47 24.30
N ALA A 715 -25.15 -11.56 24.69
CA ALA A 715 -25.31 -10.77 25.91
C ALA A 715 -26.31 -9.63 25.74
N SER A 716 -26.55 -9.17 24.51
CA SER A 716 -27.32 -7.96 24.26
C SER A 716 -28.32 -8.14 23.11
N HIS A 717 -29.52 -7.64 23.35
CA HIS A 717 -30.68 -7.67 22.48
C HIS A 717 -31.48 -6.38 22.59
N LEU A 718 -32.20 -6.04 21.52
CA LEU A 718 -33.22 -5.02 21.51
C LEU A 718 -34.57 -5.68 21.15
N GLY A 719 -35.50 -5.63 22.09
CA GLY A 719 -36.87 -6.11 21.94
C GLY A 719 -37.84 -4.99 21.57
N VAL A 720 -38.88 -5.35 20.82
CA VAL A 720 -39.99 -4.46 20.47
C VAL A 720 -41.29 -5.14 20.87
N PHE A 721 -42.12 -4.40 21.57
CA PHE A 721 -43.49 -4.78 21.86
C PHE A 721 -44.40 -4.01 20.91
N ALA A 722 -45.18 -4.76 20.14
CA ALA A 722 -46.04 -4.22 19.11
C ALA A 722 -47.47 -4.75 19.31
N PRO A 723 -48.51 -3.92 19.18
CA PRO A 723 -49.88 -4.40 19.28
C PRO A 723 -50.23 -5.38 18.15
N PRO A 724 -51.14 -6.36 18.38
CA PRO A 724 -51.62 -7.23 17.31
C PRO A 724 -52.37 -6.43 16.23
N VAL A 725 -52.32 -6.92 14.98
CA VAL A 725 -53.15 -6.40 13.88
C VAL A 725 -54.61 -6.71 14.18
N LYS A 726 -55.49 -5.70 14.18
CA LYS A 726 -56.93 -5.92 14.36
C LYS A 726 -57.55 -6.43 13.06
N PRO A 727 -58.58 -7.31 13.10
CA PRO A 727 -59.29 -7.72 11.89
C PRO A 727 -59.88 -6.49 11.18
N GLY A 728 -59.41 -6.21 9.95
CA GLY A 728 -59.87 -5.08 9.12
C GLY A 728 -58.93 -3.86 9.07
N GLU A 729 -57.83 -3.87 9.84
CA GLU A 729 -56.61 -3.07 9.58
C GLU A 729 -55.65 -3.87 8.70
#